data_AF-A0A353AZD1-F1
#
_entry.id   AF-A0A353AZD1-F1
#
_cell.length_a   1.000
_cell.length_b   1.000
_cell.length_c   1.000
_cell.angle_alpha   90.00
_cell.angle_beta   90.00
_cell.angle_gamma   90.00
#
_symmetry.space_group_name_H-M   'P 1'
#
loop_
_entity.id
_entity.type
_entity.pdbx_description
1 polymer ?
#
loop_
_entity_poly.entity_id
_entity_poly.type
_entity_poly.pdbx_seq_one_letter_code
_entity_poly.pdbx_strand_id
1 'polypeptide(L)'
;MKLTVAIIFCVVLGISASAADPVHNHGTPQESKPKPPRVYLDKSPRVVQYQLGRLSNEQLLLIETDATDKKYAPVFSAILARSGMSPAERQNALAGLTAINDSTPVQEMVATIRSLKPSKPAERRSIESLAKLLLATSKSELLADQSTLESLVDGSSAQAASIGFAALVTAGLDERSQELAVEKRALPSLLDATRRIRSADDRNKLLEVARNSLASSSSTQGRVAAIRALGYIESGAAESFDKVSKLVEDEALRPAVFQSLLRIAPEKRAADASQRLAQWLVQYAETTPAAQRTEDSFLDAMQLVDQLLAKLPADQARPYRARLRETVVRVVRIHTVEEEMRYDTPYFAVEAGRPVQIVLVNEDLMPHNLVITREGALKEVADEGFAAGPDNGLDGKQYVPKSDQVLEATHMIPARETERLTFTAPEQPGEYPYVCTFPRHWMRMYGVMIVVEDLDAWNASPKKPTDPIGSNRAFVKAWTVDDLKDNLETGMKGRLPSIGKKLFEEATCASCHHAGDLKIGAVGPELDTLYQRWKSDRVGILREILDPSHKIDEKYAVEIVLTLDGDTISGLVVEDTKDTLSLLENPESTMPTKIAKDDIEDRVKSSNSMMPKGLLNQYSQDEIFEIMGYLETIQKDAP
;
A
#
# COMPACT_ATOMS: atom_id res chain seq x y z
N MET A 1 -62.48 -37.39 -9.46
CA MET A 1 -62.01 -37.75 -10.83
C MET A 1 -60.61 -38.30 -10.66
N LYS A 2 -60.43 -39.63 -10.72
CA LYS A 2 -59.88 -40.37 -11.88
C LYS A 2 -58.42 -39.92 -12.14
N LEU A 3 -57.35 -40.71 -12.10
CA LEU A 3 -57.09 -42.15 -12.29
C LEU A 3 -55.67 -42.39 -11.67
N THR A 4 -55.33 -43.38 -10.83
CA THR A 4 -55.17 -44.84 -11.06
C THR A 4 -53.81 -45.21 -11.71
N VAL A 5 -52.93 -45.87 -10.92
CA VAL A 5 -52.18 -47.14 -11.20
C VAL A 5 -51.00 -47.06 -12.21
N ALA A 6 -49.86 -47.77 -12.14
CA ALA A 6 -49.43 -49.04 -11.51
C ALA A 6 -47.89 -49.03 -11.27
N ILE A 7 -47.36 -49.58 -10.17
CA ILE A 7 -46.88 -50.98 -9.96
C ILE A 7 -45.62 -51.33 -10.80
N ILE A 8 -44.49 -51.63 -10.16
CA ILE A 8 -43.94 -53.00 -10.02
C ILE A 8 -42.83 -53.03 -8.95
N PHE A 9 -43.05 -53.94 -8.01
CA PHE A 9 -42.20 -54.42 -6.92
C PHE A 9 -41.18 -55.43 -7.47
N CYS A 10 -39.97 -55.47 -6.91
CA CYS A 10 -39.29 -56.75 -6.69
C CYS A 10 -38.31 -56.66 -5.50
N VAL A 11 -38.73 -57.31 -4.43
CA VAL A 11 -38.00 -57.59 -3.18
C VAL A 11 -37.17 -58.87 -3.36
N VAL A 12 -35.93 -58.91 -2.86
CA VAL A 12 -35.37 -60.08 -2.17
C VAL A 12 -34.35 -59.64 -1.09
N LEU A 13 -34.82 -59.66 0.16
CA LEU A 13 -34.24 -60.22 1.40
C LEU A 13 -32.72 -60.37 1.59
N GLY A 14 -32.22 -59.92 2.77
CA GLY A 14 -30.98 -60.46 3.34
C GLY A 14 -30.35 -59.77 4.57
N ILE A 15 -30.99 -59.89 5.76
CA ILE A 15 -30.35 -60.22 7.06
C ILE A 15 -29.47 -59.18 7.81
N SER A 16 -30.05 -58.70 8.92
CA SER A 16 -29.51 -58.54 10.31
C SER A 16 -28.48 -57.48 10.72
N ALA A 17 -29.01 -56.52 11.52
CA ALA A 17 -28.59 -56.02 12.83
C ALA A 17 -27.14 -55.53 13.09
N SER A 18 -27.02 -54.24 13.45
CA SER A 18 -25.93 -53.71 14.29
C SER A 18 -26.48 -52.88 15.47
N ALA A 19 -25.92 -53.10 16.65
CA ALA A 19 -26.29 -52.48 17.92
C ALA A 19 -25.44 -51.24 18.29
N ALA A 20 -26.09 -50.27 18.94
CA ALA A 20 -25.66 -49.27 19.95
C ALA A 20 -24.28 -48.54 19.89
N ASP A 21 -24.33 -47.22 19.65
CA ASP A 21 -23.81 -46.05 20.44
C ASP A 21 -22.35 -45.94 20.94
N PRO A 22 -21.76 -44.73 21.26
CA PRO A 22 -22.12 -43.33 20.96
C PRO A 22 -20.91 -42.32 20.76
N VAL A 23 -21.25 -41.04 20.53
CA VAL A 23 -20.49 -39.75 20.70
C VAL A 23 -19.18 -39.52 19.93
N HIS A 24 -19.21 -38.55 18.99
CA HIS A 24 -18.04 -37.70 18.73
C HIS A 24 -18.39 -36.22 18.59
N ASN A 25 -17.66 -35.44 19.40
CA ASN A 25 -17.63 -34.00 19.58
C ASN A 25 -17.06 -33.32 18.32
N HIS A 26 -17.79 -32.38 17.70
CA HIS A 26 -17.25 -31.56 16.61
C HIS A 26 -16.64 -30.28 17.18
N GLY A 27 -15.34 -30.35 17.46
CA GLY A 27 -14.51 -29.17 17.70
C GLY A 27 -14.28 -28.39 16.40
N THR A 28 -14.11 -27.08 16.56
CA THR A 28 -13.68 -26.11 15.55
C THR A 28 -12.40 -26.55 14.80
N PRO A 29 -12.22 -26.21 13.50
CA PRO A 29 -10.96 -26.44 12.82
C PRO A 29 -9.89 -25.52 13.42
N GLN A 30 -8.98 -26.12 14.18
CA GLN A 30 -7.73 -25.51 14.60
C GLN A 30 -6.83 -25.37 13.36
N GLU A 31 -6.42 -24.15 13.01
CA GLU A 31 -5.42 -23.89 11.95
C GLU A 31 -4.21 -24.82 12.17
N SER A 32 -3.98 -25.73 11.22
CA SER A 32 -2.91 -26.69 11.35
C SER A 32 -1.58 -26.00 11.06
N LYS A 33 -0.68 -25.93 12.06
CA LYS A 33 0.73 -25.57 11.86
C LYS A 33 1.30 -26.31 10.64
N PRO A 34 2.11 -25.66 9.78
CA PRO A 34 2.68 -26.31 8.62
C PRO A 34 3.46 -27.56 9.03
N LYS A 35 3.17 -28.69 8.39
CA LYS A 35 3.86 -29.97 8.69
C LYS A 35 5.28 -29.93 8.10
N PRO A 36 6.27 -30.56 8.77
CA PRO A 36 7.62 -30.68 8.23
C PRO A 36 7.60 -31.31 6.83
N PRO A 37 8.20 -30.68 5.82
CA PRO A 37 8.17 -31.19 4.46
C PRO A 37 9.11 -32.40 4.31
N ARG A 38 8.74 -33.36 3.46
CA ARG A 38 9.62 -34.46 3.10
C ARG A 38 10.47 -34.07 1.90
N VAL A 39 11.77 -33.87 2.11
CA VAL A 39 12.74 -33.51 1.06
C VAL A 39 13.77 -34.62 0.88
N TYR A 40 14.00 -35.04 -0.35
CA TYR A 40 14.98 -36.07 -0.69
C TYR A 40 16.30 -35.41 -1.12
N LEU A 41 17.22 -35.27 -0.16
CA LEU A 41 18.54 -34.62 -0.36
C LEU A 41 19.57 -35.52 -1.07
N ASP A 42 19.29 -36.81 -1.20
CA ASP A 42 20.10 -37.82 -1.92
C ASP A 42 19.92 -37.77 -3.44
N LYS A 43 19.00 -36.92 -3.95
CA LYS A 43 18.71 -36.79 -5.38
C LYS A 43 19.68 -35.83 -6.07
N SER A 44 19.59 -35.78 -7.41
CA SER A 44 20.43 -34.86 -8.20
C SER A 44 20.26 -33.39 -7.74
N PRO A 45 21.31 -32.55 -7.84
CA PRO A 45 21.26 -31.15 -7.37
C PRO A 45 20.07 -30.35 -7.92
N ARG A 46 19.71 -30.57 -9.19
CA ARG A 46 18.56 -29.92 -9.83
C ARG A 46 17.22 -30.31 -9.18
N VAL A 47 17.07 -31.57 -8.79
CA VAL A 47 15.86 -32.07 -8.12
C VAL A 47 15.78 -31.57 -6.68
N VAL A 48 16.91 -31.48 -5.98
CA VAL A 48 16.97 -30.89 -4.63
C VAL A 48 16.59 -29.41 -4.69
N GLN A 49 17.18 -28.63 -5.60
CA GLN A 49 16.85 -27.22 -5.77
C GLN A 49 15.38 -27.00 -6.12
N TYR A 50 14.80 -27.84 -6.98
CA TYR A 50 13.37 -27.78 -7.32
C TYR A 50 12.47 -28.05 -6.10
N GLN A 51 12.78 -29.07 -5.29
CA GLN A 51 12.03 -29.36 -4.06
C GLN A 51 12.08 -28.18 -3.09
N LEU A 52 13.28 -27.66 -2.81
CA LEU A 52 13.47 -26.57 -1.86
C LEU A 52 12.81 -25.27 -2.33
N GLY A 53 12.87 -24.96 -3.63
CA GLY A 53 12.31 -23.73 -4.18
C GLY A 53 10.80 -23.59 -4.01
N ARG A 54 10.07 -24.71 -3.96
CA ARG A 54 8.59 -24.77 -3.81
C ARG A 54 8.09 -24.65 -2.38
N LEU A 55 8.98 -24.71 -1.40
CA LEU A 55 8.61 -24.61 0.01
C LEU A 55 8.40 -23.15 0.41
N SER A 56 7.45 -22.91 1.31
CA SER A 56 7.35 -21.63 2.03
C SER A 56 8.57 -21.43 2.94
N ASN A 57 8.78 -20.21 3.41
CA ASN A 57 9.89 -19.92 4.35
C ASN A 57 9.77 -20.75 5.63
N GLU A 58 8.56 -20.86 6.19
CA GLU A 58 8.29 -21.67 7.38
C GLU A 58 8.59 -23.16 7.15
N GLN A 59 8.15 -23.71 6.01
CA GLN A 59 8.42 -25.11 5.67
C GLN A 59 9.92 -25.38 5.49
N LEU A 60 10.65 -24.46 4.87
CA LEU A 60 12.08 -24.58 4.66
C LEU A 60 12.84 -24.64 5.99
N LEU A 61 12.41 -23.84 6.98
CA LEU A 61 12.99 -23.80 8.33
C LEU A 61 12.65 -25.03 9.19
N LEU A 62 11.64 -25.81 8.82
CA LEU A 62 11.29 -27.07 9.49
C LEU A 62 12.09 -28.28 9.00
N ILE A 63 12.92 -28.12 7.97
CA ILE A 63 13.81 -29.19 7.50
C ILE A 63 14.94 -29.39 8.52
N GLU A 64 15.14 -30.63 8.95
CA GLU A 64 16.29 -30.99 9.80
C GLU A 64 17.60 -30.70 9.07
N THR A 65 18.59 -30.15 9.77
CA THR A 65 19.90 -29.79 9.20
C THR A 65 21.04 -30.31 10.07
N ASP A 66 22.11 -30.78 9.44
CA ASP A 66 23.37 -31.16 10.09
C ASP A 66 24.56 -30.49 9.39
N ALA A 67 25.32 -29.68 10.12
CA ALA A 67 26.47 -28.93 9.61
C ALA A 67 27.72 -29.79 9.39
N THR A 68 27.67 -31.09 9.72
CA THR A 68 28.77 -32.04 9.50
C THR A 68 28.57 -32.92 8.26
N ASP A 69 27.36 -32.92 7.68
CA ASP A 69 27.01 -33.74 6.52
C ASP A 69 26.75 -32.86 5.28
N LYS A 70 27.58 -33.08 4.24
CA LYS A 70 27.54 -32.31 2.99
C LYS A 70 26.20 -32.33 2.28
N LYS A 71 25.34 -33.34 2.53
CA LYS A 71 24.01 -33.41 1.89
C LYS A 71 23.08 -32.26 2.28
N TYR A 72 23.34 -31.57 3.42
CA TYR A 72 22.52 -30.44 3.88
C TYR A 72 22.96 -29.09 3.33
N ALA A 73 24.10 -28.99 2.62
CA ALA A 73 24.54 -27.73 2.01
C ALA A 73 23.47 -27.05 1.13
N PRO A 74 22.66 -27.76 0.32
CA PRO A 74 21.60 -27.14 -0.46
C PRO A 74 20.50 -26.50 0.39
N VAL A 75 20.22 -27.03 1.58
CA VAL A 75 19.21 -26.48 2.51
C VAL A 75 19.69 -25.15 3.06
N PHE A 76 20.92 -25.11 3.58
CA PHE A 76 21.51 -23.86 4.07
C PHE A 76 21.67 -22.83 2.94
N SER A 77 22.07 -23.25 1.74
CA SER A 77 22.13 -22.37 0.55
C SER A 77 20.76 -21.77 0.22
N ALA A 78 19.70 -22.59 0.27
CA ALA A 78 18.34 -22.13 0.02
C ALA A 78 17.88 -21.11 1.07
N ILE A 79 18.16 -21.34 2.35
CA ILE A 79 17.84 -20.40 3.43
C ILE A 79 18.60 -19.08 3.22
N LEU A 80 19.92 -19.14 2.99
CA LEU A 80 20.75 -17.96 2.81
C LEU A 80 20.34 -17.12 1.59
N ALA A 81 19.85 -17.75 0.53
CA ALA A 81 19.41 -17.10 -0.70
C ALA A 81 17.98 -16.53 -0.64
N ARG A 82 17.12 -16.97 0.29
CA ARG A 82 15.67 -16.69 0.28
C ARG A 82 15.30 -15.32 0.85
N SER A 83 14.44 -14.58 0.16
CA SER A 83 13.86 -13.34 0.70
C SER A 83 12.93 -13.61 1.88
N GLY A 84 12.93 -12.71 2.87
CA GLY A 84 12.07 -12.82 4.05
C GLY A 84 12.65 -13.64 5.20
N MET A 85 13.84 -14.24 5.04
CA MET A 85 14.57 -14.89 6.15
C MET A 85 15.11 -13.85 7.13
N SER A 86 15.00 -14.16 8.42
CA SER A 86 15.52 -13.32 9.50
C SER A 86 17.05 -13.28 9.51
N PRO A 87 17.68 -12.25 10.11
CA PRO A 87 19.13 -12.19 10.25
C PRO A 87 19.73 -13.40 10.97
N ALA A 88 19.03 -13.94 11.98
CA ALA A 88 19.47 -15.10 12.74
C ALA A 88 19.45 -16.38 11.89
N GLU A 89 18.39 -16.60 11.10
CA GLU A 89 18.31 -17.73 10.16
C GLU A 89 19.43 -17.69 9.12
N ARG A 90 19.72 -16.50 8.58
CA ARG A 90 20.82 -16.30 7.63
C ARG A 90 22.18 -16.55 8.25
N GLN A 91 22.41 -16.10 9.49
CA GLN A 91 23.66 -16.37 10.21
C GLN A 91 23.85 -17.86 10.51
N ASN A 92 22.78 -18.56 10.93
CA ASN A 92 22.81 -20.00 11.15
C ASN A 92 23.09 -20.76 9.85
N ALA A 93 22.44 -20.38 8.75
CA ALA A 93 22.68 -20.98 7.45
C ALA A 93 24.11 -20.73 6.95
N LEU A 94 24.62 -19.52 7.17
CA LEU A 94 25.99 -19.16 6.84
C LEU A 94 27.00 -20.00 7.63
N ALA A 95 26.82 -20.12 8.95
CA ALA A 95 27.68 -20.95 9.79
C ALA A 95 27.67 -22.43 9.35
N GLY A 96 26.49 -22.97 9.02
CA GLY A 96 26.34 -24.31 8.48
C GLY A 96 27.10 -24.51 7.17
N LEU A 97 26.99 -23.58 6.22
CA LEU A 97 27.73 -23.63 4.96
C LEU A 97 29.24 -23.56 5.17
N THR A 98 29.71 -22.65 6.03
CA THR A 98 31.16 -22.50 6.29
C THR A 98 31.76 -23.78 6.88
N ALA A 99 31.03 -24.46 7.77
CA ALA A 99 31.48 -25.72 8.35
C ALA A 99 31.51 -26.86 7.31
N ILE A 100 30.50 -26.94 6.44
CA ILE A 100 30.39 -27.99 5.42
C ILE A 100 31.43 -27.82 4.31
N ASN A 101 31.65 -26.58 3.87
CA ASN A 101 32.47 -26.27 2.70
C ASN A 101 33.93 -26.00 3.06
N ASP A 102 34.29 -25.91 4.33
CA ASP A 102 35.61 -25.47 4.81
C ASP A 102 35.98 -24.11 4.19
N SER A 103 35.07 -23.16 4.35
CA SER A 103 35.11 -21.82 3.72
C SER A 103 34.88 -20.72 4.75
N THR A 104 35.06 -19.47 4.32
CA THR A 104 34.78 -18.31 5.18
C THR A 104 33.37 -17.77 4.97
N PRO A 105 32.80 -17.05 5.96
CA PRO A 105 31.52 -16.36 5.80
C PRO A 105 31.51 -15.42 4.58
N VAL A 106 32.63 -14.75 4.29
CA VAL A 106 32.77 -13.85 3.14
C VAL A 106 32.62 -14.62 1.83
N GLN A 107 33.27 -15.79 1.72
CA GLN A 107 33.21 -16.62 0.52
C GLN A 107 31.77 -17.09 0.22
N GLU A 108 31.05 -17.56 1.24
CA GLU A 108 29.67 -18.04 1.09
C GLU A 108 28.68 -16.91 0.76
N MET A 109 28.83 -15.73 1.38
CA MET A 109 28.00 -14.56 1.05
C MET A 109 28.26 -14.08 -0.37
N VAL A 110 29.52 -13.98 -0.80
CA VAL A 110 29.88 -13.56 -2.16
C VAL A 110 29.35 -14.57 -3.18
N ALA A 111 29.55 -15.87 -2.96
CA ALA A 111 29.03 -16.92 -3.84
C ALA A 111 27.50 -16.84 -3.97
N THR A 112 26.80 -16.63 -2.86
CA THR A 112 25.34 -16.49 -2.86
C THR A 112 24.90 -15.24 -3.63
N ILE A 113 25.51 -14.08 -3.39
CA ILE A 113 25.19 -12.84 -4.11
C ILE A 113 25.38 -13.03 -5.63
N ARG A 114 26.46 -13.70 -6.06
CA ARG A 114 26.73 -13.97 -7.48
C ARG A 114 25.71 -14.90 -8.14
N SER A 115 25.10 -15.79 -7.36
CA SER A 115 24.10 -16.75 -7.85
C SER A 115 22.72 -16.13 -8.07
N LEU A 116 22.43 -15.02 -7.38
CA LEU A 116 21.14 -14.33 -7.42
C LEU A 116 21.04 -13.37 -8.61
N LYS A 117 19.80 -13.14 -9.08
CA LYS A 117 19.46 -12.31 -10.23
C LYS A 117 18.84 -10.98 -9.76
N PRO A 118 19.57 -9.85 -9.90
CA PRO A 118 19.04 -8.52 -9.57
C PRO A 118 17.76 -8.11 -10.29
N SER A 119 17.43 -8.75 -11.42
CA SER A 119 16.20 -8.48 -12.17
C SER A 119 14.94 -8.93 -11.43
N LYS A 120 15.03 -9.91 -10.52
CA LYS A 120 13.90 -10.41 -9.74
C LYS A 120 13.77 -9.67 -8.40
N PRO A 121 12.61 -9.08 -8.06
CA PRO A 121 12.44 -8.29 -6.84
C PRO A 121 12.81 -9.02 -5.54
N ALA A 122 12.37 -10.27 -5.37
CA ALA A 122 12.69 -11.09 -4.20
C ALA A 122 14.21 -11.35 -4.06
N GLU A 123 14.87 -11.74 -5.15
CA GLU A 123 16.32 -11.99 -5.15
C GLU A 123 17.11 -10.69 -4.93
N ARG A 124 16.65 -9.54 -5.47
CA ARG A 124 17.23 -8.22 -5.20
C ARG A 124 17.17 -7.86 -3.71
N ARG A 125 16.04 -8.11 -3.03
CA ARG A 125 15.91 -7.91 -1.57
C ARG A 125 16.90 -8.80 -0.80
N SER A 126 17.09 -10.04 -1.24
CA SER A 126 18.06 -10.98 -0.65
C SER A 126 19.50 -10.51 -0.84
N ILE A 127 19.87 -10.03 -2.03
CA ILE A 127 21.19 -9.43 -2.31
C ILE A 127 21.48 -8.27 -1.35
N GLU A 128 20.52 -7.36 -1.15
CA GLU A 128 20.70 -6.22 -0.23
C GLU A 128 20.82 -6.66 1.24
N SER A 129 20.12 -7.73 1.65
CA SER A 129 20.28 -8.31 2.98
C SER A 129 21.68 -8.90 3.18
N LEU A 130 22.18 -9.66 2.21
CA LEU A 130 23.53 -10.24 2.24
C LEU A 130 24.62 -9.16 2.17
N ALA A 131 24.43 -8.11 1.37
CA ALA A 131 25.35 -6.99 1.31
C ALA A 131 25.52 -6.30 2.67
N LYS A 132 24.43 -6.15 3.44
CA LYS A 132 24.50 -5.59 4.81
C LYS A 132 25.28 -6.48 5.76
N LEU A 133 25.12 -7.81 5.67
CA LEU A 133 25.88 -8.76 6.47
C LEU A 133 27.37 -8.71 6.11
N LEU A 134 27.69 -8.72 4.81
CA LEU A 134 29.06 -8.63 4.31
C LEU A 134 29.76 -7.33 4.75
N LEU A 135 29.07 -6.18 4.65
CA LEU A 135 29.62 -4.89 5.06
C LEU A 135 29.65 -4.69 6.59
N ALA A 136 29.04 -5.60 7.35
CA ALA A 136 29.16 -5.65 8.81
C ALA A 136 30.30 -6.57 9.29
N THR A 137 30.88 -7.37 8.39
CA THR A 137 32.06 -8.21 8.67
C THR A 137 33.27 -7.35 9.05
N SER A 138 34.16 -7.88 9.89
CA SER A 138 35.31 -7.11 10.36
C SER A 138 36.28 -6.80 9.22
N LYS A 139 36.98 -5.67 9.34
CA LYS A 139 37.99 -5.23 8.37
C LYS A 139 39.04 -6.32 8.09
N SER A 140 39.52 -7.01 9.12
CA SER A 140 40.53 -8.08 9.01
C SER A 140 40.02 -9.30 8.26
N GLU A 141 38.77 -9.70 8.46
CA GLU A 141 38.16 -10.83 7.75
C GLU A 141 37.91 -10.48 6.28
N LEU A 142 37.40 -9.28 5.99
CA LEU A 142 37.24 -8.81 4.61
C LEU A 142 38.59 -8.75 3.88
N LEU A 143 39.65 -8.28 4.56
CA LEU A 143 40.99 -8.22 4.00
C LEU A 143 41.56 -9.61 3.71
N ALA A 144 41.33 -10.59 4.59
CA ALA A 144 41.78 -11.97 4.38
C ALA A 144 41.17 -12.62 3.13
N ASP A 145 39.97 -12.19 2.73
CA ASP A 145 39.23 -12.67 1.56
C ASP A 145 39.25 -11.70 0.36
N GLN A 146 40.30 -10.88 0.22
CA GLN A 146 40.44 -9.90 -0.87
C GLN A 146 40.10 -10.47 -2.25
N SER A 147 40.69 -11.59 -2.64
CA SER A 147 40.47 -12.18 -3.97
C SER A 147 39.00 -12.54 -4.23
N THR A 148 38.30 -12.98 -3.20
CA THR A 148 36.86 -13.27 -3.24
C THR A 148 36.05 -11.99 -3.44
N LEU A 149 36.40 -10.90 -2.74
CA LEU A 149 35.76 -9.59 -2.92
C LEU A 149 35.99 -9.02 -4.33
N GLU A 150 37.23 -9.13 -4.86
CA GLU A 150 37.54 -8.72 -6.24
C GLU A 150 36.70 -9.51 -7.26
N SER A 151 36.43 -10.80 -7.00
CA SER A 151 35.57 -11.60 -7.88
C SER A 151 34.17 -11.01 -8.04
N LEU A 152 33.62 -10.33 -7.02
CA LEU A 152 32.28 -9.74 -7.06
C LEU A 152 32.19 -8.55 -8.02
N VAL A 153 33.33 -7.92 -8.33
CA VAL A 153 33.47 -6.88 -9.37
C VAL A 153 33.47 -7.49 -10.78
N ASP A 154 33.98 -8.71 -10.93
CA ASP A 154 34.35 -9.36 -12.20
C ASP A 154 33.21 -9.99 -13.03
N GLY A 155 31.95 -9.55 -12.89
CA GLY A 155 30.94 -9.82 -13.92
C GLY A 155 29.64 -10.50 -13.51
N SER A 156 29.06 -10.13 -12.36
CA SER A 156 27.70 -10.58 -12.00
C SER A 156 26.63 -9.53 -12.34
N SER A 157 26.87 -8.27 -11.96
CA SER A 157 26.03 -7.10 -12.27
C SER A 157 26.69 -5.82 -11.74
N ALA A 158 26.20 -4.65 -12.17
CA ALA A 158 26.64 -3.36 -11.59
C ALA A 158 26.35 -3.26 -10.08
N GLN A 159 25.27 -3.89 -9.60
CA GLN A 159 24.91 -3.96 -8.18
C GLN A 159 25.90 -4.81 -7.39
N ALA A 160 26.27 -5.99 -7.89
CA ALA A 160 27.28 -6.83 -7.28
C ALA A 160 28.65 -6.14 -7.25
N ALA A 161 29.06 -5.51 -8.36
CA ALA A 161 30.30 -4.74 -8.41
C ALA A 161 30.33 -3.60 -7.38
N SER A 162 29.22 -2.87 -7.21
CA SER A 162 29.09 -1.84 -6.17
C SER A 162 29.26 -2.41 -4.75
N ILE A 163 28.69 -3.59 -4.47
CA ILE A 163 28.87 -4.28 -3.17
C ILE A 163 30.34 -4.69 -2.99
N GLY A 164 30.98 -5.23 -4.03
CA GLY A 164 32.38 -5.66 -4.01
C GLY A 164 33.32 -4.50 -3.72
N PHE A 165 33.15 -3.37 -4.41
CA PHE A 165 33.92 -2.15 -4.14
C PHE A 165 33.67 -1.63 -2.72
N ALA A 166 32.43 -1.62 -2.22
CA ALA A 166 32.15 -1.18 -0.86
C ALA A 166 32.87 -2.06 0.17
N ALA A 167 32.90 -3.37 -0.05
CA ALA A 167 33.60 -4.32 0.81
C ALA A 167 35.13 -4.13 0.74
N LEU A 168 35.70 -3.95 -0.46
CA LEU A 168 37.13 -3.67 -0.64
C LEU A 168 37.55 -2.38 0.08
N VAL A 169 36.80 -1.29 -0.09
CA VAL A 169 37.10 -0.02 0.60
C VAL A 169 36.96 -0.18 2.11
N THR A 170 35.94 -0.89 2.59
CA THR A 170 35.75 -1.21 4.03
C THR A 170 36.90 -2.07 4.59
N ALA A 171 37.47 -2.95 3.76
CA ALA A 171 38.67 -3.74 4.09
C ALA A 171 39.95 -2.90 4.16
N GLY A 172 39.92 -1.62 3.74
CA GLY A 172 41.08 -0.75 3.64
C GLY A 172 41.88 -0.94 2.34
N LEU A 173 41.26 -1.47 1.29
CA LEU A 173 41.85 -1.68 -0.02
C LEU A 173 41.40 -0.60 -1.02
N ASP A 174 41.38 0.66 -0.59
CA ASP A 174 40.87 1.77 -1.39
C ASP A 174 41.71 2.04 -2.66
N GLU A 175 43.04 2.03 -2.58
CA GLU A 175 43.91 2.13 -3.77
C GLU A 175 43.63 0.99 -4.76
N ARG A 176 43.60 -0.26 -4.28
CA ARG A 176 43.30 -1.42 -5.12
C ARG A 176 41.90 -1.35 -5.74
N SER A 177 40.92 -0.84 -5.00
CA SER A 177 39.55 -0.66 -5.51
C SER A 177 39.51 0.32 -6.69
N GLN A 178 40.35 1.36 -6.68
CA GLN A 178 40.46 2.35 -7.76
C GLN A 178 41.13 1.75 -9.00
N GLU A 179 42.25 1.03 -8.81
CA GLU A 179 42.92 0.31 -9.89
C GLU A 179 41.97 -0.66 -10.57
N LEU A 180 41.29 -1.50 -9.79
CA LEU A 180 40.35 -2.50 -10.29
C LEU A 180 39.17 -1.85 -11.03
N ALA A 181 38.69 -0.70 -10.55
CA ALA A 181 37.63 0.04 -11.23
C ALA A 181 38.06 0.55 -12.62
N VAL A 182 39.33 0.91 -12.80
CA VAL A 182 39.89 1.29 -14.11
C VAL A 182 40.08 0.04 -14.98
N GLU A 183 40.74 -0.99 -14.46
CA GLU A 183 40.99 -2.27 -15.15
C GLU A 183 39.71 -2.87 -15.73
N LYS A 184 38.63 -2.86 -14.93
CA LYS A 184 37.33 -3.47 -15.28
C LYS A 184 36.34 -2.48 -15.88
N ARG A 185 36.73 -1.23 -16.11
CA ARG A 185 35.84 -0.15 -16.59
C ARG A 185 34.57 -0.01 -15.74
N ALA A 186 34.71 -0.19 -14.42
CA ALA A 186 33.63 -0.24 -13.45
C ALA A 186 33.61 0.98 -12.50
N LEU A 187 34.19 2.11 -12.93
CA LEU A 187 34.22 3.35 -12.16
C LEU A 187 32.84 3.82 -11.66
N PRO A 188 31.73 3.75 -12.44
CA PRO A 188 30.41 4.07 -11.92
C PRO A 188 29.96 3.19 -10.75
N SER A 189 30.36 1.90 -10.74
CA SER A 189 30.05 0.98 -9.64
C SER A 189 30.88 1.28 -8.39
N LEU A 190 32.14 1.69 -8.55
CA LEU A 190 32.96 2.18 -7.42
C LEU A 190 32.34 3.44 -6.81
N LEU A 191 31.87 4.38 -7.63
CA LEU A 191 31.20 5.58 -7.15
C LEU A 191 29.85 5.26 -6.46
N ASP A 192 29.04 4.34 -7.00
CA ASP A 192 27.81 3.88 -6.35
C ASP A 192 28.09 3.18 -5.01
N ALA A 193 29.26 2.56 -4.83
CA ALA A 193 29.65 1.92 -3.57
C ALA A 193 29.68 2.90 -2.39
N THR A 194 29.93 4.19 -2.63
CA THR A 194 30.01 5.24 -1.60
C THR A 194 28.80 5.25 -0.65
N ARG A 195 27.58 5.04 -1.17
CA ARG A 195 26.35 5.03 -0.36
C ARG A 195 26.21 3.83 0.57
N ARG A 196 27.02 2.80 0.35
CA ARG A 196 26.99 1.52 1.09
C ARG A 196 28.03 1.49 2.21
N ILE A 197 29.09 2.29 2.08
CA ILE A 197 30.18 2.36 3.05
C ILE A 197 29.69 3.10 4.29
N ARG A 198 29.77 2.44 5.45
CA ARG A 198 29.30 2.98 6.74
C ARG A 198 30.22 4.04 7.32
N SER A 199 31.53 3.82 7.24
CA SER A 199 32.56 4.70 7.78
C SER A 199 32.69 5.99 6.96
N ALA A 200 32.59 7.16 7.61
CA ALA A 200 32.79 8.44 6.95
C ALA A 200 34.22 8.59 6.43
N ASP A 201 35.21 8.13 7.20
CA ASP A 201 36.62 8.16 6.80
C ASP A 201 36.87 7.34 5.54
N ASP A 202 36.25 6.16 5.42
CA ASP A 202 36.37 5.34 4.23
C ASP A 202 35.63 5.93 3.02
N ARG A 203 34.47 6.58 3.23
CA ARG A 203 33.81 7.37 2.16
C ARG A 203 34.69 8.53 1.70
N ASN A 204 35.37 9.20 2.61
CA ASN A 204 36.25 10.34 2.32
C ASN A 204 37.40 9.98 1.37
N LYS A 205 37.88 8.72 1.41
CA LYS A 205 38.92 8.25 0.48
C LYS A 205 38.48 8.24 -0.99
N LEU A 206 37.17 8.23 -1.26
CA LEU A 206 36.62 8.28 -2.62
C LEU A 206 36.41 9.71 -3.15
N LEU A 207 36.74 10.75 -2.37
CA LEU A 207 36.50 12.15 -2.74
C LEU A 207 37.17 12.52 -4.06
N GLU A 208 38.47 12.27 -4.19
CA GLU A 208 39.24 12.66 -5.37
C GLU A 208 38.82 11.84 -6.60
N VAL A 209 38.47 10.56 -6.41
CA VAL A 209 37.90 9.72 -7.48
C VAL A 209 36.59 10.31 -7.99
N ALA A 210 35.69 10.71 -7.09
CA ALA A 210 34.42 11.32 -7.45
C ALA A 210 34.61 12.67 -8.16
N ARG A 211 35.52 13.53 -7.66
CA ARG A 211 35.85 14.82 -8.29
C ARG A 211 36.42 14.65 -9.69
N ASN A 212 37.40 13.76 -9.85
CA ASN A 212 38.03 13.49 -11.13
C ASN A 212 37.02 12.88 -12.11
N SER A 213 36.16 11.98 -11.65
CA SER A 213 35.11 11.37 -12.48
C SER A 213 34.09 12.42 -12.94
N LEU A 214 33.71 13.35 -12.06
CA LEU A 214 32.80 14.45 -12.43
C LEU A 214 33.40 15.36 -13.51
N ALA A 215 34.70 15.64 -13.43
CA ALA A 215 35.41 16.53 -14.35
C ALA A 215 35.76 15.87 -15.69
N SER A 216 36.07 14.57 -15.69
CA SER A 216 36.63 13.87 -16.85
C SER A 216 35.65 12.92 -17.57
N SER A 217 34.55 12.51 -16.94
CA SER A 217 33.62 11.57 -17.56
C SER A 217 32.85 12.21 -18.71
N SER A 218 32.96 11.63 -19.89
CA SER A 218 32.15 11.99 -21.07
C SER A 218 30.75 11.38 -21.05
N SER A 219 30.46 10.45 -20.14
CA SER A 219 29.15 9.77 -20.06
C SER A 219 28.25 10.39 -18.99
N THR A 220 26.97 10.56 -19.31
CA THR A 220 25.97 11.03 -18.33
C THR A 220 25.91 10.12 -17.11
N GLN A 221 25.95 8.79 -17.31
CA GLN A 221 25.92 7.82 -16.22
C GLN A 221 27.11 7.98 -15.26
N GLY A 222 28.32 8.20 -15.80
CA GLY A 222 29.51 8.44 -14.98
C GLY A 222 29.44 9.74 -14.19
N ARG A 223 28.93 10.82 -14.82
CA ARG A 223 28.71 12.11 -14.13
C ARG A 223 27.64 11.98 -13.03
N VAL A 224 26.53 11.28 -13.29
CA VAL A 224 25.49 10.99 -12.30
C VAL A 224 26.04 10.19 -11.11
N ALA A 225 26.84 9.16 -11.37
CA ALA A 225 27.46 8.36 -10.31
C ALA A 225 28.40 9.21 -9.44
N ALA A 226 29.18 10.11 -10.06
CA ALA A 226 30.06 11.03 -9.36
C ALA A 226 29.28 12.04 -8.49
N ILE A 227 28.23 12.65 -9.03
CA ILE A 227 27.35 13.58 -8.29
C ILE A 227 26.75 12.89 -7.06
N ARG A 228 26.19 11.70 -7.23
CA ARG A 228 25.62 10.91 -6.13
C ARG A 228 26.66 10.58 -5.06
N ALA A 229 27.84 10.13 -5.47
CA ALA A 229 28.94 9.82 -4.55
C ALA A 229 29.31 11.04 -3.70
N LEU A 230 29.47 12.23 -4.31
CA LEU A 230 29.78 13.47 -3.59
C LEU A 230 28.73 13.83 -2.52
N GLY A 231 27.46 13.46 -2.70
CA GLY A 231 26.41 13.66 -1.71
C GLY A 231 26.53 12.79 -0.45
N TYR A 232 27.32 11.72 -0.48
CA TYR A 232 27.58 10.83 0.66
C TYR A 232 28.94 11.10 1.34
N ILE A 233 29.79 11.96 0.78
CA ILE A 233 31.13 12.25 1.29
C ILE A 233 31.11 13.54 2.12
N GLU A 234 31.60 13.46 3.36
CA GLU A 234 31.55 14.57 4.31
C GLU A 234 32.75 15.52 4.17
N SER A 235 33.92 14.97 3.87
CA SER A 235 35.11 15.78 3.58
C SER A 235 34.89 16.61 2.31
N GLY A 236 35.25 17.90 2.38
CA GLY A 236 35.07 18.81 1.26
C GLY A 236 33.61 19.10 0.88
N ALA A 237 32.62 18.76 1.72
CA ALA A 237 31.20 18.90 1.40
C ALA A 237 30.77 20.31 0.95
N ALA A 238 31.38 21.37 1.48
CA ALA A 238 31.10 22.75 1.05
C ALA A 238 31.55 23.02 -0.39
N GLU A 239 32.71 22.51 -0.77
CA GLU A 239 33.22 22.62 -2.14
C GLU A 239 32.41 21.72 -3.09
N SER A 240 32.05 20.52 -2.64
CA SER A 240 31.16 19.61 -3.38
C SER A 240 29.79 20.24 -3.62
N PHE A 241 29.22 20.90 -2.61
CA PHE A 241 27.96 21.63 -2.73
C PHE A 241 28.06 22.74 -3.78
N ASP A 242 29.07 23.61 -3.71
CA ASP A 242 29.25 24.68 -4.70
C ASP A 242 29.43 24.12 -6.13
N LYS A 243 30.28 23.12 -6.31
CA LYS A 243 30.50 22.48 -7.62
C LYS A 243 29.25 21.81 -8.18
N VAL A 244 28.55 21.00 -7.37
CA VAL A 244 27.35 20.27 -7.80
C VAL A 244 26.18 21.22 -8.04
N SER A 245 26.04 22.30 -7.26
CA SER A 245 24.98 23.31 -7.46
C SER A 245 25.05 24.00 -8.82
N LYS A 246 26.24 24.12 -9.43
CA LYS A 246 26.42 24.72 -10.77
C LYS A 246 25.95 23.81 -11.91
N LEU A 247 25.67 22.54 -11.62
CA LEU A 247 25.26 21.56 -12.63
C LEU A 247 23.74 21.50 -12.81
N VAL A 248 22.96 22.33 -12.10
CA VAL A 248 21.49 22.38 -12.21
C VAL A 248 20.99 22.76 -13.61
N GLU A 249 21.81 23.43 -14.41
CA GLU A 249 21.45 23.78 -15.79
C GLU A 249 21.36 22.55 -16.70
N ASP A 250 22.14 21.49 -16.42
CA ASP A 250 22.16 20.24 -17.18
C ASP A 250 20.97 19.36 -16.81
N GLU A 251 19.96 19.34 -17.68
CA GLU A 251 18.69 18.63 -17.46
C GLU A 251 18.87 17.14 -17.16
N ALA A 252 19.82 16.48 -17.83
CA ALA A 252 20.08 15.06 -17.63
C ALA A 252 20.68 14.75 -16.25
N LEU A 253 21.21 15.76 -15.56
CA LEU A 253 21.84 15.63 -14.25
C LEU A 253 20.96 16.14 -13.10
N ARG A 254 19.97 16.99 -13.38
CA ARG A 254 19.10 17.64 -12.36
C ARG A 254 18.61 16.70 -11.26
N PRO A 255 18.04 15.51 -11.55
CA PRO A 255 17.55 14.62 -10.49
C PRO A 255 18.68 14.19 -9.53
N ALA A 256 19.85 13.86 -10.07
CA ALA A 256 21.00 13.48 -9.27
C ALA A 256 21.56 14.67 -8.48
N VAL A 257 21.56 15.87 -9.07
CA VAL A 257 21.99 17.11 -8.43
C VAL A 257 21.11 17.43 -7.23
N PHE A 258 19.78 17.53 -7.40
CA PHE A 258 18.86 17.87 -6.32
C PHE A 258 18.95 16.88 -5.15
N GLN A 259 18.90 15.57 -5.46
CA GLN A 259 19.01 14.52 -4.45
C GLN A 259 20.36 14.55 -3.70
N SER A 260 21.46 14.90 -4.37
CA SER A 260 22.78 14.93 -3.74
C SER A 260 22.94 16.18 -2.87
N LEU A 261 22.44 17.33 -3.31
CA LEU A 261 22.46 18.57 -2.53
C LEU A 261 21.56 18.50 -1.29
N LEU A 262 20.42 17.80 -1.37
CA LEU A 262 19.55 17.53 -0.22
C LEU A 262 20.24 16.69 0.86
N ARG A 263 21.16 15.79 0.48
CA ARG A 263 21.93 14.96 1.44
C ARG A 263 23.04 15.73 2.14
N ILE A 264 23.61 16.76 1.50
CA ILE A 264 24.65 17.59 2.13
C ILE A 264 24.01 18.40 3.26
N ALA A 265 24.54 18.27 4.48
CA ALA A 265 23.99 18.92 5.67
C ALA A 265 23.89 20.45 5.50
N PRO A 266 22.79 21.11 5.94
CA PRO A 266 22.56 22.53 5.69
C PRO A 266 23.69 23.47 6.11
N GLU A 267 24.38 23.18 7.22
CA GLU A 267 25.53 23.93 7.74
C GLU A 267 26.81 23.77 6.91
N LYS A 268 26.87 22.78 6.01
CA LYS A 268 27.98 22.59 5.07
C LYS A 268 27.72 23.25 3.71
N ARG A 269 26.54 23.83 3.48
CA ARG A 269 26.18 24.47 2.22
C ARG A 269 26.71 25.91 2.18
N ALA A 270 27.57 26.23 1.21
CA ALA A 270 28.12 27.58 1.08
C ALA A 270 27.01 28.62 0.87
N ALA A 271 27.08 29.76 1.57
CA ALA A 271 26.00 30.74 1.62
C ALA A 271 25.73 31.39 0.24
N ASP A 272 26.79 31.74 -0.48
CA ASP A 272 26.72 32.33 -1.81
C ASP A 272 26.16 31.33 -2.84
N ALA A 273 26.58 30.07 -2.79
CA ALA A 273 26.04 28.99 -3.61
C ALA A 273 24.56 28.74 -3.29
N SER A 274 24.18 28.79 -2.00
CA SER A 274 22.80 28.60 -1.55
C SER A 274 21.88 29.70 -2.07
N GLN A 275 22.32 30.96 -2.03
CA GLN A 275 21.55 32.09 -2.56
C GLN A 275 21.37 31.99 -4.08
N ARG A 276 22.45 31.73 -4.83
CA ARG A 276 22.38 31.53 -6.29
C ARG A 276 21.44 30.39 -6.66
N LEU A 277 21.58 29.26 -5.98
CA LEU A 277 20.76 28.07 -6.23
C LEU A 277 19.30 28.31 -5.87
N ALA A 278 19.00 28.99 -4.76
CA ALA A 278 17.62 29.32 -4.40
C ALA A 278 16.96 30.20 -5.46
N GLN A 279 17.67 31.23 -5.95
CA GLN A 279 17.18 32.08 -7.05
C GLN A 279 16.89 31.25 -8.31
N TRP A 280 17.81 30.35 -8.68
CA TRP A 280 17.63 29.47 -9.83
C TRP A 280 16.44 28.53 -9.64
N LEU A 281 16.27 27.93 -8.46
CA LEU A 281 15.18 27.00 -8.17
C LEU A 281 13.80 27.66 -8.18
N VAL A 282 13.71 28.93 -7.75
CA VAL A 282 12.46 29.70 -7.90
C VAL A 282 12.13 29.91 -9.38
N GLN A 283 13.12 30.30 -10.19
CA GLN A 283 12.91 30.46 -11.63
C GLN A 283 12.60 29.12 -12.33
N TYR A 284 13.25 28.04 -11.91
CA TYR A 284 12.96 26.69 -12.35
C TYR A 284 11.51 26.31 -12.03
N ALA A 285 11.03 26.63 -10.82
CA ALA A 285 9.64 26.41 -10.45
C ALA A 285 8.69 27.13 -11.44
N GLU A 286 8.96 28.41 -11.70
CA GLU A 286 8.09 29.28 -12.52
C GLU A 286 8.00 28.82 -13.96
N THR A 287 9.12 28.33 -14.50
CA THR A 287 9.25 27.89 -15.89
C THR A 287 8.89 26.43 -16.11
N THR A 288 8.79 25.61 -15.05
CA THR A 288 8.32 24.22 -15.18
C THR A 288 6.82 24.21 -15.51
N PRO A 289 6.37 23.49 -16.56
CA PRO A 289 4.94 23.34 -16.86
C PRO A 289 4.16 22.73 -15.69
N ALA A 290 2.93 23.20 -15.45
CA ALA A 290 2.12 22.76 -14.30
C ALA A 290 2.01 21.23 -14.16
N ALA A 291 1.86 20.50 -15.27
CA ALA A 291 1.78 19.04 -15.29
C ALA A 291 3.06 18.32 -14.80
N GLN A 292 4.23 18.97 -14.88
CA GLN A 292 5.52 18.42 -14.44
C GLN A 292 5.87 18.84 -13.00
N ARG A 293 5.11 19.77 -12.41
CA ARG A 293 5.36 20.30 -11.05
C ARG A 293 5.01 19.32 -9.92
N THR A 294 4.67 18.10 -10.28
CA THR A 294 4.35 17.02 -9.33
C THR A 294 5.24 15.79 -9.53
N GLU A 295 6.18 15.84 -10.46
CA GLU A 295 7.17 14.79 -10.65
C GLU A 295 8.19 14.79 -9.50
N ASP A 296 8.75 13.62 -9.18
CA ASP A 296 9.69 13.45 -8.06
C ASP A 296 10.85 14.45 -8.09
N SER A 297 11.44 14.69 -9.27
CA SER A 297 12.55 15.64 -9.41
C SER A 297 12.13 17.09 -9.14
N PHE A 298 10.88 17.46 -9.41
CA PHE A 298 10.37 18.79 -9.07
C PHE A 298 10.11 18.90 -7.57
N LEU A 299 9.56 17.87 -6.95
CA LEU A 299 9.34 17.83 -5.50
C LEU A 299 10.67 17.92 -4.74
N ASP A 300 11.71 17.19 -5.18
CA ASP A 300 13.08 17.30 -4.66
C ASP A 300 13.62 18.74 -4.79
N ALA A 301 13.38 19.39 -5.94
CA ALA A 301 13.76 20.79 -6.17
C ALA A 301 13.04 21.76 -5.21
N MET A 302 11.74 21.54 -4.97
CA MET A 302 10.94 22.39 -4.07
C MET A 302 11.33 22.19 -2.60
N GLN A 303 11.63 20.96 -2.20
CA GLN A 303 12.18 20.69 -0.87
C GLN A 303 13.54 21.37 -0.70
N LEU A 304 14.39 21.31 -1.73
CA LEU A 304 15.71 21.93 -1.69
C LEU A 304 15.61 23.46 -1.56
N VAL A 305 14.77 24.12 -2.36
CA VAL A 305 14.62 25.59 -2.27
C VAL A 305 14.03 26.01 -0.93
N ASP A 306 13.09 25.27 -0.35
CA ASP A 306 12.57 25.58 0.98
C ASP A 306 13.66 25.53 2.06
N GLN A 307 14.51 24.49 2.05
CA GLN A 307 15.65 24.38 2.96
C GLN A 307 16.67 25.51 2.78
N LEU A 308 16.92 25.95 1.54
CA LEU A 308 17.83 27.06 1.26
C LEU A 308 17.25 28.39 1.73
N LEU A 309 15.97 28.64 1.45
CA LEU A 309 15.28 29.87 1.88
C LEU A 309 15.13 29.95 3.41
N ALA A 310 15.08 28.82 4.12
CA ALA A 310 15.09 28.79 5.58
C ALA A 310 16.42 29.30 6.19
N LYS A 311 17.52 29.26 5.43
CA LYS A 311 18.85 29.74 5.86
C LYS A 311 19.11 31.21 5.52
N LEU A 312 18.33 31.80 4.61
CA LEU A 312 18.47 33.19 4.21
C LEU A 312 17.80 34.14 5.23
N PRO A 313 18.31 35.38 5.37
CA PRO A 313 17.61 36.45 6.09
C PRO A 313 16.16 36.61 5.61
N ALA A 314 15.23 36.90 6.54
CA ALA A 314 13.80 36.89 6.26
C ALA A 314 13.39 37.89 5.15
N ASP A 315 14.03 39.05 5.10
CA ASP A 315 13.86 40.07 4.07
C ASP A 315 14.27 39.57 2.69
N GLN A 316 15.34 38.77 2.59
CA GLN A 316 15.80 38.16 1.34
C GLN A 316 14.94 36.96 0.92
N ALA A 317 14.47 36.16 1.87
CA ALA A 317 13.67 34.96 1.59
C ALA A 317 12.22 35.28 1.21
N ARG A 318 11.64 36.36 1.76
CA ARG A 318 10.24 36.75 1.55
C ARG A 318 9.83 36.87 0.07
N PRO A 319 10.55 37.58 -0.82
CA PRO A 319 10.16 37.68 -2.23
C PRO A 319 10.20 36.32 -2.95
N TYR A 320 11.16 35.45 -2.62
CA TYR A 320 11.22 34.09 -3.18
C TYR A 320 10.03 33.22 -2.73
N ARG A 321 9.66 33.29 -1.44
CA ARG A 321 8.50 32.56 -0.92
C ARG A 321 7.20 33.02 -1.57
N ALA A 322 7.03 34.31 -1.82
CA ALA A 322 5.85 34.84 -2.52
C ALA A 322 5.74 34.26 -3.93
N ARG A 323 6.84 34.30 -4.71
CA ARG A 323 6.91 33.74 -6.07
C ARG A 323 6.66 32.22 -6.10
N LEU A 324 7.24 31.47 -5.16
CA LEU A 324 7.01 30.03 -5.05
C LEU A 324 5.54 29.72 -4.71
N ARG A 325 4.87 30.50 -3.87
CA ARG A 325 3.43 30.33 -3.59
C ARG A 325 2.58 30.48 -4.85
N GLU A 326 2.93 31.39 -5.74
CA GLU A 326 2.23 31.56 -7.02
C GLU A 326 2.48 30.40 -8.00
N THR A 327 3.49 29.57 -7.72
CA THR A 327 4.06 28.63 -8.70
C THR A 327 3.88 27.16 -8.30
N VAL A 328 4.00 26.84 -7.02
CA VAL A 328 3.94 25.46 -6.52
C VAL A 328 2.48 24.97 -6.52
N VAL A 329 2.27 23.76 -7.04
CA VAL A 329 0.96 23.10 -7.08
C VAL A 329 0.48 22.86 -5.65
N ARG A 330 -0.76 23.27 -5.35
CA ARG A 330 -1.37 22.96 -4.05
C ARG A 330 -1.67 21.47 -3.98
N VAL A 331 -0.99 20.75 -3.10
CA VAL A 331 -1.22 19.32 -2.86
C VAL A 331 -2.23 19.17 -1.72
N VAL A 332 -3.33 18.48 -2.00
CA VAL A 332 -4.38 18.11 -1.04
C VAL A 332 -4.35 16.59 -0.90
N ARG A 333 -4.05 16.10 0.30
CA ARG A 333 -4.09 14.66 0.58
C ARG A 333 -5.43 14.32 1.18
N ILE A 334 -6.09 13.30 0.62
CA ILE A 334 -7.38 12.80 1.07
C ILE A 334 -7.21 11.31 1.35
N HIS A 335 -7.60 10.88 2.54
CA HIS A 335 -7.62 9.48 2.93
C HIS A 335 -9.07 8.99 2.93
N THR A 336 -9.29 7.73 2.54
CA THR A 336 -10.50 7.03 2.97
C THR A 336 -10.35 6.67 4.44
N VAL A 337 -11.45 6.72 5.20
CA VAL A 337 -11.43 6.32 6.60
C VAL A 337 -11.82 4.86 6.70
N GLU A 338 -10.88 4.05 7.19
CA GLU A 338 -11.02 2.60 7.34
C GLU A 338 -12.36 2.24 8.03
N GLU A 339 -13.13 1.35 7.40
CA GLU A 339 -14.46 0.90 7.81
C GLU A 339 -15.57 1.97 7.81
N GLU A 340 -15.33 3.23 7.47
CA GLU A 340 -16.37 4.27 7.55
C GLU A 340 -16.96 4.66 6.19
N MET A 341 -16.40 4.18 5.07
CA MET A 341 -16.88 4.51 3.71
C MET A 341 -17.07 6.03 3.52
N ARG A 342 -16.09 6.81 3.98
CA ARG A 342 -16.04 8.27 3.80
C ARG A 342 -14.61 8.74 3.54
N TYR A 343 -14.49 9.98 3.07
CA TYR A 343 -13.23 10.70 3.08
C TYR A 343 -12.95 11.33 4.45
N ASP A 344 -11.68 11.42 4.83
CA ASP A 344 -11.22 12.10 6.04
C ASP A 344 -11.37 13.63 5.95
N THR A 345 -11.27 14.14 4.73
CA THR A 345 -11.37 15.54 4.35
C THR A 345 -12.81 15.77 3.90
N PRO A 346 -13.65 16.49 4.68
CA PRO A 346 -15.03 16.79 4.28
C PRO A 346 -15.13 17.99 3.33
N TYR A 347 -14.15 18.90 3.39
CA TYR A 347 -14.00 20.00 2.45
C TYR A 347 -12.59 20.57 2.48
N PHE A 348 -12.18 21.21 1.39
CA PHE A 348 -10.93 21.96 1.29
C PHE A 348 -11.09 23.13 0.32
N ALA A 349 -10.28 24.17 0.47
CA ALA A 349 -10.27 25.30 -0.45
C ALA A 349 -9.07 25.27 -1.42
N VAL A 350 -9.26 25.81 -2.62
CA VAL A 350 -8.24 26.05 -3.65
C VAL A 350 -8.45 27.43 -4.28
N GLU A 351 -7.38 28.01 -4.80
CA GLU A 351 -7.45 29.30 -5.51
C GLU A 351 -7.88 29.08 -6.97
N ALA A 352 -8.79 29.93 -7.46
CA ALA A 352 -9.32 29.87 -8.82
C ALA A 352 -8.21 29.87 -9.89
N GLY A 353 -8.33 28.98 -10.88
CA GLY A 353 -7.40 28.88 -12.01
C GLY A 353 -5.98 28.41 -11.66
N ARG A 354 -5.69 28.05 -10.39
CA ARG A 354 -4.38 27.53 -9.99
C ARG A 354 -4.30 26.01 -10.14
N PRO A 355 -3.11 25.45 -10.42
CA PRO A 355 -2.93 24.00 -10.47
C PRO A 355 -3.05 23.39 -9.07
N VAL A 356 -3.76 22.25 -9.00
CA VAL A 356 -4.04 21.48 -7.79
C VAL A 356 -3.68 20.02 -8.03
N GLN A 357 -3.14 19.36 -7.02
CA GLN A 357 -2.99 17.92 -7.01
C GLN A 357 -3.76 17.33 -5.81
N ILE A 358 -4.65 16.40 -6.08
CA ILE A 358 -5.23 15.53 -5.06
C ILE A 358 -4.43 14.23 -5.01
N VAL A 359 -3.99 13.86 -3.81
CA VAL A 359 -3.42 12.54 -3.53
C VAL A 359 -4.47 11.76 -2.75
N LEU A 360 -5.14 10.82 -3.40
CA LEU A 360 -6.15 9.97 -2.77
C LEU A 360 -5.47 8.68 -2.30
N VAL A 361 -5.51 8.43 -1.00
CA VAL A 361 -5.01 7.22 -0.35
C VAL A 361 -6.20 6.38 0.06
N ASN A 362 -6.32 5.17 -0.48
CA ASN A 362 -7.38 4.25 -0.09
C ASN A 362 -6.92 3.36 1.06
N GLU A 363 -7.33 3.67 2.29
CA GLU A 363 -7.04 2.87 3.48
C GLU A 363 -8.14 1.85 3.81
N ASP A 364 -9.26 1.88 3.08
CA ASP A 364 -10.40 0.99 3.26
C ASP A 364 -10.19 -0.35 2.53
N LEU A 365 -11.04 -1.34 2.81
CA LEU A 365 -11.03 -2.65 2.15
C LEU A 365 -11.69 -2.64 0.77
N MET A 366 -12.61 -1.71 0.53
CA MET A 366 -13.33 -1.61 -0.73
C MET A 366 -12.57 -0.71 -1.70
N PRO A 367 -12.71 -0.93 -3.01
CA PRO A 367 -12.20 0.01 -3.99
C PRO A 367 -13.00 1.32 -3.96
N HIS A 368 -12.29 2.43 -4.17
CA HIS A 368 -12.90 3.77 -4.19
C HIS A 368 -12.30 4.63 -5.28
N ASN A 369 -13.10 5.53 -5.83
CA ASN A 369 -12.62 6.62 -6.69
C ASN A 369 -13.00 7.96 -6.06
N LEU A 370 -12.60 9.06 -6.71
CA LEU A 370 -13.05 10.42 -6.41
C LEU A 370 -13.35 11.13 -7.72
N VAL A 371 -14.59 11.60 -7.85
CA VAL A 371 -15.10 12.31 -9.02
C VAL A 371 -15.53 13.71 -8.59
N ILE A 372 -14.89 14.74 -9.14
CA ILE A 372 -15.25 16.15 -8.93
C ILE A 372 -16.37 16.51 -9.90
N THR A 373 -17.44 17.10 -9.38
CA THR A 373 -18.66 17.41 -10.11
C THR A 373 -18.93 18.92 -10.13
N ARG A 374 -19.78 19.35 -11.08
CA ARG A 374 -20.40 20.68 -11.01
C ARG A 374 -21.34 20.80 -9.82
N GLU A 375 -21.58 22.03 -9.38
CA GLU A 375 -22.52 22.33 -8.30
C GLU A 375 -23.91 21.69 -8.58
N GLY A 376 -24.44 20.96 -7.60
CA GLY A 376 -25.75 20.30 -7.70
C GLY A 376 -25.79 18.99 -8.50
N ALA A 377 -24.70 18.59 -9.17
CA ALA A 377 -24.71 17.43 -10.06
C ALA A 377 -24.29 16.09 -9.40
N LEU A 378 -23.92 16.10 -8.11
CA LEU A 378 -23.37 14.93 -7.42
C LEU A 378 -24.23 13.67 -7.58
N LYS A 379 -25.53 13.78 -7.30
CA LYS A 379 -26.46 12.63 -7.35
C LYS A 379 -26.61 12.09 -8.78
N GLU A 380 -26.74 12.99 -9.75
CA GLU A 380 -26.85 12.64 -11.17
C GLU A 380 -25.61 11.87 -11.63
N VAL A 381 -24.41 12.41 -11.35
CA VAL A 381 -23.13 11.77 -11.69
C VAL A 381 -22.98 10.41 -11.01
N ALA A 382 -23.43 10.25 -9.77
CA ALA A 382 -23.35 8.98 -9.08
C ALA A 382 -24.30 7.93 -9.68
N ASP A 383 -25.53 8.31 -10.02
CA ASP A 383 -26.51 7.43 -10.67
C ASP A 383 -26.04 7.03 -12.08
N GLU A 384 -25.48 7.97 -12.85
CA GLU A 384 -24.89 7.70 -14.16
C GLU A 384 -23.62 6.85 -14.07
N GLY A 385 -22.79 7.07 -13.05
CA GLY A 385 -21.60 6.26 -12.79
C GLY A 385 -21.94 4.80 -12.50
N PHE A 386 -22.99 4.56 -11.73
CA PHE A 386 -23.56 3.22 -11.56
C PHE A 386 -23.98 2.61 -12.90
N ALA A 387 -24.67 3.37 -13.75
CA ALA A 387 -25.10 2.90 -15.06
C ALA A 387 -23.93 2.65 -16.04
N ALA A 388 -22.85 3.43 -15.94
CA ALA A 388 -21.64 3.22 -16.73
C ALA A 388 -20.93 1.90 -16.37
N GLY A 389 -20.95 1.53 -15.09
CA GLY A 389 -20.36 0.30 -14.60
C GLY A 389 -18.82 0.26 -14.77
N PRO A 390 -18.21 -0.93 -14.61
CA PRO A 390 -16.75 -1.05 -14.62
C PRO A 390 -16.13 -0.83 -16.01
N ASP A 391 -16.83 -1.18 -17.09
CA ASP A 391 -16.19 -1.28 -18.42
C ASP A 391 -16.45 -0.08 -19.36
N ASN A 392 -17.44 0.77 -19.08
CA ASN A 392 -17.88 1.81 -20.02
C ASN A 392 -17.62 3.25 -19.56
N GLY A 393 -16.84 3.42 -18.49
CA GLY A 393 -16.60 4.74 -17.93
C GLY A 393 -15.73 5.66 -18.80
N LEU A 394 -15.69 6.94 -18.40
CA LEU A 394 -14.94 8.01 -19.07
C LEU A 394 -13.44 7.65 -19.13
N ASP A 395 -12.88 7.63 -20.34
CA ASP A 395 -11.48 7.28 -20.60
C ASP A 395 -11.00 5.94 -19.97
N GLY A 396 -11.93 4.99 -19.81
CA GLY A 396 -11.64 3.69 -19.18
C GLY A 396 -11.64 3.72 -17.64
N LYS A 397 -11.99 4.84 -17.01
CA LYS A 397 -12.13 4.94 -15.55
C LYS A 397 -13.42 4.27 -15.10
N GLN A 398 -13.29 3.20 -14.32
CA GLN A 398 -14.43 2.40 -13.84
C GLN A 398 -15.42 3.28 -13.06
N TYR A 399 -16.73 3.10 -13.34
CA TYR A 399 -17.84 3.80 -12.68
C TYR A 399 -17.83 5.34 -12.80
N VAL A 400 -17.05 5.92 -13.71
CA VAL A 400 -17.08 7.37 -14.00
C VAL A 400 -17.92 7.62 -15.26
N PRO A 401 -19.04 8.36 -15.21
CA PRO A 401 -19.87 8.54 -16.39
C PRO A 401 -19.24 9.48 -17.42
N LYS A 402 -19.60 9.29 -18.69
CA LYS A 402 -19.23 10.20 -19.79
C LYS A 402 -20.17 11.39 -19.82
N SER A 403 -20.05 12.28 -18.84
CA SER A 403 -20.95 13.42 -18.59
C SER A 403 -20.18 14.73 -18.53
N ASP A 404 -20.80 15.83 -18.99
CA ASP A 404 -20.25 17.19 -18.90
C ASP A 404 -20.33 17.78 -17.48
N GLN A 405 -21.00 17.06 -16.58
CA GLN A 405 -21.07 17.34 -15.15
C GLN A 405 -19.84 16.85 -14.38
N VAL A 406 -19.06 15.93 -14.97
CA VAL A 406 -17.78 15.46 -14.41
C VAL A 406 -16.68 16.45 -14.82
N LEU A 407 -16.04 17.06 -13.83
CA LEU A 407 -14.92 17.96 -14.05
C LEU A 407 -13.59 17.20 -14.10
N GLU A 408 -13.35 16.36 -13.09
CA GLU A 408 -12.12 15.59 -12.94
C GLU A 408 -12.41 14.29 -12.19
N ALA A 409 -11.61 13.24 -12.41
CA ALA A 409 -11.80 11.97 -11.73
C ALA A 409 -10.50 11.18 -11.61
N THR A 410 -10.33 10.47 -10.49
CA THR A 410 -9.34 9.39 -10.35
C THR A 410 -9.80 8.13 -11.10
N HIS A 411 -8.92 7.14 -11.25
CA HIS A 411 -9.34 5.77 -11.50
C HIS A 411 -9.98 5.18 -10.23
N MET A 412 -10.48 3.96 -10.36
CA MET A 412 -10.84 3.15 -9.21
C MET A 412 -9.57 2.68 -8.53
N ILE A 413 -9.42 3.00 -7.25
CA ILE A 413 -8.22 2.70 -6.47
C ILE A 413 -8.52 1.47 -5.61
N PRO A 414 -7.77 0.37 -5.77
CA PRO A 414 -7.90 -0.81 -4.92
C PRO A 414 -7.60 -0.51 -3.45
N ALA A 415 -7.88 -1.49 -2.58
CA ALA A 415 -7.55 -1.39 -1.17
C ALA A 415 -6.04 -1.16 -0.96
N ARG A 416 -5.68 -0.25 -0.05
CA ARG A 416 -4.29 0.10 0.33
C ARG A 416 -3.44 0.72 -0.78
N GLU A 417 -4.06 1.17 -1.86
CA GLU A 417 -3.38 1.86 -2.97
C GLU A 417 -3.50 3.39 -2.90
N THR A 418 -2.80 4.08 -3.79
CA THR A 418 -2.77 5.55 -3.85
C THR A 418 -2.73 6.03 -5.29
N GLU A 419 -3.55 7.03 -5.60
CA GLU A 419 -3.53 7.71 -6.90
C GLU A 419 -3.32 9.22 -6.74
N ARG A 420 -2.76 9.84 -7.78
CA ARG A 420 -2.57 11.28 -7.87
C ARG A 420 -3.37 11.85 -9.04
N LEU A 421 -4.29 12.75 -8.75
CA LEU A 421 -5.07 13.52 -9.73
C LEU A 421 -4.55 14.95 -9.77
N THR A 422 -4.02 15.38 -10.91
CA THR A 422 -3.49 16.75 -11.11
C THR A 422 -4.33 17.47 -12.14
N PHE A 423 -4.86 18.64 -11.78
CA PHE A 423 -5.77 19.42 -12.61
C PHE A 423 -5.63 20.92 -12.33
N THR A 424 -6.29 21.75 -13.14
CA THR A 424 -6.39 23.19 -12.87
C THR A 424 -7.73 23.47 -12.19
N ALA A 425 -7.71 24.15 -11.04
CA ALA A 425 -8.94 24.53 -10.36
C ALA A 425 -9.84 25.36 -11.30
N PRO A 426 -11.17 25.18 -11.24
CA PRO A 426 -12.11 26.02 -11.98
C PRO A 426 -11.81 27.52 -11.82
N GLU A 427 -12.03 28.31 -12.87
CA GLU A 427 -11.86 29.77 -12.81
C GLU A 427 -12.98 30.44 -12.00
N GLN A 428 -14.15 29.83 -11.96
CA GLN A 428 -15.31 30.37 -11.26
C GLN A 428 -15.27 29.98 -9.77
N PRO A 429 -15.21 30.94 -8.83
CA PRO A 429 -15.37 30.66 -7.42
C PRO A 429 -16.71 29.99 -7.12
N GLY A 430 -16.72 28.99 -6.24
CA GLY A 430 -17.92 28.19 -5.95
C GLY A 430 -17.63 26.91 -5.19
N GLU A 431 -18.69 26.15 -4.92
CA GLU A 431 -18.64 24.86 -4.23
C GLU A 431 -18.76 23.73 -5.26
N TYR A 432 -17.72 22.89 -5.35
CA TYR A 432 -17.59 21.79 -6.30
C TYR A 432 -17.55 20.47 -5.54
N PRO A 433 -18.67 19.72 -5.49
CA PRO A 433 -18.71 18.46 -4.76
C PRO A 433 -17.77 17.43 -5.38
N TYR A 434 -17.07 16.66 -4.55
CA TYR A 434 -16.40 15.43 -4.97
C TYR A 434 -17.06 14.22 -4.31
N VAL A 435 -17.12 13.11 -5.05
CA VAL A 435 -17.92 11.95 -4.67
C VAL A 435 -17.27 10.65 -5.12
N CYS A 436 -17.45 9.60 -4.33
CA CYS A 436 -17.18 8.24 -4.77
C CYS A 436 -18.37 7.72 -5.56
N THR A 437 -18.17 7.41 -6.84
CA THR A 437 -19.21 6.85 -7.72
C THR A 437 -19.19 5.33 -7.75
N PHE A 438 -18.35 4.68 -6.94
CA PHE A 438 -18.51 3.25 -6.68
C PHE A 438 -19.92 2.99 -6.12
N PRO A 439 -20.60 1.93 -6.57
CA PRO A 439 -22.03 1.76 -6.34
C PRO A 439 -22.44 1.94 -4.87
N ARG A 440 -23.41 2.83 -4.67
CA ARG A 440 -23.99 3.22 -3.36
C ARG A 440 -23.04 3.83 -2.33
N HIS A 441 -21.79 4.14 -2.68
CA HIS A 441 -20.89 4.85 -1.77
C HIS A 441 -21.23 6.34 -1.66
N TRP A 442 -21.75 6.92 -2.74
CA TRP A 442 -22.02 8.35 -2.88
C TRP A 442 -22.96 8.95 -1.82
N MET A 443 -23.82 8.15 -1.17
CA MET A 443 -24.73 8.66 -0.13
C MET A 443 -24.02 9.14 1.14
N ARG A 444 -22.75 8.74 1.35
CA ARG A 444 -21.93 9.17 2.49
C ARG A 444 -20.48 9.51 2.14
N MET A 445 -20.00 9.02 1.00
CA MET A 445 -18.62 9.21 0.57
C MET A 445 -18.49 10.38 -0.39
N TYR A 446 -18.61 11.58 0.16
CA TYR A 446 -18.46 12.83 -0.58
C TYR A 446 -17.83 13.93 0.28
N GLY A 447 -17.44 15.02 -0.37
CA GLY A 447 -17.04 16.26 0.26
C GLY A 447 -17.11 17.41 -0.74
N VAL A 448 -16.54 18.57 -0.39
CA VAL A 448 -16.61 19.77 -1.24
C VAL A 448 -15.24 20.41 -1.43
N MET A 449 -14.85 20.59 -2.70
CA MET A 449 -13.77 21.49 -3.08
C MET A 449 -14.34 22.91 -3.24
N ILE A 450 -13.81 23.86 -2.48
CA ILE A 450 -14.24 25.25 -2.50
C ILE A 450 -13.22 26.05 -3.32
N VAL A 451 -13.65 26.59 -4.45
CA VAL A 451 -12.82 27.48 -5.27
C VAL A 451 -13.04 28.91 -4.79
N VAL A 452 -11.94 29.60 -4.46
CA VAL A 452 -11.95 30.98 -3.95
C VAL A 452 -11.03 31.88 -4.77
N GLU A 453 -11.31 33.18 -4.77
CA GLU A 453 -10.44 34.17 -5.41
C GLU A 453 -9.12 34.37 -4.64
N ASP A 454 -9.19 34.34 -3.30
CA ASP A 454 -8.05 34.51 -2.40
C ASP A 454 -8.06 33.41 -1.34
N LEU A 455 -7.10 32.48 -1.48
CA LEU A 455 -6.97 31.34 -0.60
C LEU A 455 -6.40 31.71 0.78
N ASP A 456 -5.54 32.73 0.87
CA ASP A 456 -4.99 33.19 2.14
C ASP A 456 -6.09 33.87 2.97
N ALA A 457 -6.95 34.67 2.33
CA ALA A 457 -8.12 35.27 2.97
C ALA A 457 -9.12 34.20 3.45
N TRP A 458 -9.38 33.16 2.66
CA TRP A 458 -10.26 32.06 3.08
C TRP A 458 -9.66 31.28 4.26
N ASN A 459 -8.36 30.97 4.23
CA ASN A 459 -7.69 30.25 5.33
C ASN A 459 -7.72 31.05 6.65
N ALA A 460 -7.77 32.38 6.60
CA ALA A 460 -7.92 33.23 7.78
C ALA A 460 -9.33 33.16 8.40
N SER A 461 -10.36 32.82 7.63
CA SER A 461 -11.75 32.70 8.09
C SER A 461 -12.54 31.68 7.26
N PRO A 462 -12.29 30.37 7.48
CA PRO A 462 -12.90 29.32 6.68
C PRO A 462 -14.40 29.22 6.95
N LYS A 463 -15.18 29.01 5.88
CA LYS A 463 -16.63 28.78 5.96
C LYS A 463 -16.93 27.34 5.56
N LYS A 464 -17.78 26.66 6.34
CA LYS A 464 -18.26 25.32 6.01
C LYS A 464 -19.20 25.41 4.78
N PRO A 465 -19.03 24.55 3.78
CA PRO A 465 -19.87 24.53 2.58
C PRO A 465 -21.26 23.92 2.87
N THR A 466 -22.16 24.09 1.91
CA THR A 466 -23.49 23.46 1.93
C THR A 466 -23.36 21.95 1.75
N ASP A 467 -24.24 21.18 2.39
CA ASP A 467 -24.27 19.72 2.22
C ASP A 467 -24.73 19.37 0.78
N PRO A 468 -23.89 18.70 -0.04
CA PRO A 468 -24.20 18.43 -1.44
C PRO A 468 -25.42 17.56 -1.70
N ILE A 469 -25.87 16.76 -0.73
CA ILE A 469 -27.05 15.89 -0.85
C ILE A 469 -28.25 16.42 -0.06
N GLY A 470 -28.15 17.62 0.52
CA GLY A 470 -29.20 18.25 1.30
C GLY A 470 -29.44 17.58 2.66
N SER A 471 -28.46 16.81 3.18
CA SER A 471 -28.54 16.27 4.52
C SER A 471 -28.39 17.38 5.55
N ASN A 472 -29.42 17.54 6.39
CA ASN A 472 -29.39 18.49 7.52
C ASN A 472 -28.95 17.83 8.83
N ARG A 473 -28.54 16.55 8.80
CA ARG A 473 -28.13 15.83 10.01
C ARG A 473 -26.71 16.22 10.39
N ALA A 474 -26.56 16.85 11.54
CA ALA A 474 -25.25 17.10 12.13
C ALA A 474 -24.69 15.81 12.76
N PHE A 475 -23.36 15.74 12.90
CA PHE A 475 -22.75 14.75 13.78
C PHE A 475 -23.34 14.89 15.19
N VAL A 476 -23.82 13.78 15.74
CA VAL A 476 -24.39 13.70 17.09
C VAL A 476 -23.34 13.13 18.03
N LYS A 477 -22.91 11.89 17.81
CA LYS A 477 -21.94 11.19 18.66
C LYS A 477 -21.39 9.94 17.96
N ALA A 478 -20.12 9.60 18.21
CA ALA A 478 -19.60 8.26 17.92
C ALA A 478 -20.12 7.29 19.00
N TRP A 479 -21.29 6.68 18.75
CA TRP A 479 -22.00 5.87 19.75
C TRP A 479 -21.25 4.58 20.08
N THR A 480 -21.21 4.24 21.37
CA THR A 480 -20.71 2.96 21.88
C THR A 480 -21.86 2.14 22.48
N VAL A 481 -21.66 0.83 22.64
CA VAL A 481 -22.65 -0.04 23.31
C VAL A 481 -22.94 0.46 24.74
N ASP A 482 -21.92 0.93 25.44
CA ASP A 482 -22.05 1.43 26.82
C ASP A 482 -22.90 2.69 26.92
N ASP A 483 -22.96 3.51 25.88
CA ASP A 483 -23.81 4.72 25.85
C ASP A 483 -25.31 4.39 25.83
N LEU A 484 -25.67 3.21 25.32
CA LEU A 484 -27.04 2.88 24.95
C LEU A 484 -27.62 1.69 25.74
N LYS A 485 -26.77 0.74 26.17
CA LYS A 485 -27.20 -0.55 26.75
C LYS A 485 -28.14 -0.40 27.96
N ASP A 486 -27.88 0.58 28.84
CA ASP A 486 -28.62 0.73 30.09
C ASP A 486 -30.07 1.23 29.87
N ASN A 487 -30.29 1.92 28.74
CA ASN A 487 -31.59 2.47 28.37
C ASN A 487 -32.25 1.73 27.20
N LEU A 488 -31.63 0.69 26.66
CA LEU A 488 -32.11 0.01 25.44
C LEU A 488 -33.50 -0.62 25.64
N GLU A 489 -33.68 -1.34 26.75
CA GLU A 489 -34.91 -2.04 27.11
C GLU A 489 -36.12 -1.10 27.32
N THR A 490 -35.90 -0.01 28.03
CA THR A 490 -36.93 0.99 28.31
C THR A 490 -37.15 1.90 27.11
N GLY A 491 -36.06 2.26 26.45
CA GLY A 491 -36.00 3.15 25.31
C GLY A 491 -36.67 2.58 24.07
N MET A 492 -36.73 1.25 23.88
CA MET A 492 -37.44 0.64 22.76
C MET A 492 -38.97 0.52 22.95
N LYS A 493 -39.51 0.80 24.14
CA LYS A 493 -40.95 0.68 24.38
C LYS A 493 -41.73 1.81 23.70
N GLY A 494 -42.82 1.47 23.02
CA GLY A 494 -43.72 2.44 22.39
C GLY A 494 -43.21 3.04 21.07
N ARG A 495 -42.13 2.48 20.51
CA ARG A 495 -41.57 2.86 19.21
C ARG A 495 -42.50 2.51 18.06
N LEU A 496 -42.48 3.32 17.01
CA LEU A 496 -43.38 3.17 15.86
C LEU A 496 -42.63 2.48 14.71
N PRO A 497 -43.03 1.29 14.26
CA PRO A 497 -42.31 0.55 13.21
C PRO A 497 -42.11 1.36 11.91
N SER A 498 -43.05 2.25 11.57
CA SER A 498 -42.94 3.12 10.40
C SER A 498 -41.82 4.16 10.51
N ILE A 499 -41.55 4.69 11.72
CA ILE A 499 -40.45 5.63 11.97
C ILE A 499 -39.12 4.88 11.90
N GLY A 500 -39.02 3.75 12.61
CA GLY A 500 -37.82 2.91 12.58
C GLY A 500 -37.46 2.41 11.18
N LYS A 501 -38.46 2.03 10.36
CA LYS A 501 -38.26 1.67 8.96
C LYS A 501 -37.66 2.82 8.14
N LYS A 502 -38.23 4.03 8.26
CA LYS A 502 -37.72 5.21 7.54
C LYS A 502 -36.28 5.52 7.95
N LEU A 503 -35.96 5.45 9.25
CA LEU A 503 -34.61 5.68 9.76
C LEU A 503 -33.63 4.59 9.30
N PHE A 504 -34.07 3.34 9.17
CA PHE A 504 -33.28 2.23 8.63
C PHE A 504 -32.92 2.44 7.14
N GLU A 505 -33.83 3.00 6.35
CA GLU A 505 -33.57 3.40 4.95
C GLU A 505 -32.66 4.62 4.88
N GLU A 506 -32.89 5.66 5.70
CA GLU A 506 -32.04 6.86 5.77
C GLU A 506 -30.61 6.51 6.20
N ALA A 507 -30.44 5.60 7.16
CA ALA A 507 -29.14 5.09 7.60
C ALA A 507 -28.52 4.14 6.56
N THR A 508 -29.19 3.92 5.42
CA THR A 508 -28.83 3.05 4.29
C THR A 508 -28.67 1.57 4.64
N CYS A 509 -29.19 1.11 5.77
CA CYS A 509 -29.06 -0.29 6.17
C CYS A 509 -29.72 -1.22 5.14
N ALA A 510 -30.82 -0.75 4.53
CA ALA A 510 -31.52 -1.42 3.44
C ALA A 510 -30.65 -1.58 2.18
N SER A 511 -29.53 -0.85 2.07
CA SER A 511 -28.64 -0.98 0.92
C SER A 511 -27.89 -2.30 0.87
N CYS A 512 -27.70 -2.95 2.02
CA CYS A 512 -26.97 -4.21 2.11
C CYS A 512 -27.82 -5.34 2.70
N HIS A 513 -28.83 -5.01 3.52
CA HIS A 513 -29.63 -5.98 4.24
C HIS A 513 -31.08 -5.99 3.79
N HIS A 514 -31.60 -7.20 3.60
CA HIS A 514 -33.04 -7.42 3.52
C HIS A 514 -33.67 -7.38 4.92
N ALA A 515 -34.76 -6.63 5.04
CA ALA A 515 -35.49 -6.42 6.29
C ALA A 515 -37.00 -6.24 6.02
N GLY A 516 -37.80 -7.25 6.36
CA GLY A 516 -39.24 -7.25 6.14
C GLY A 516 -39.61 -7.19 4.66
N ASP A 517 -40.24 -6.08 4.26
CA ASP A 517 -40.60 -5.78 2.87
C ASP A 517 -39.50 -5.02 2.10
N LEU A 518 -38.45 -4.55 2.78
CA LEU A 518 -37.29 -3.91 2.16
C LEU A 518 -36.33 -4.96 1.64
N LYS A 519 -36.35 -5.18 0.32
CA LYS A 519 -35.48 -6.15 -0.38
C LYS A 519 -34.60 -5.45 -1.43
N ILE A 520 -33.81 -4.48 -0.98
CA ILE A 520 -33.08 -3.56 -1.87
C ILE A 520 -31.63 -4.02 -2.12
N GLY A 521 -30.95 -4.65 -1.14
CA GLY A 521 -29.59 -5.20 -1.31
C GLY A 521 -29.40 -6.53 -0.62
N ALA A 522 -28.58 -7.41 -1.20
CA ALA A 522 -28.50 -8.84 -0.87
C ALA A 522 -27.10 -9.31 -0.42
N VAL A 523 -26.39 -8.46 0.30
CA VAL A 523 -24.95 -8.66 0.57
C VAL A 523 -24.69 -9.00 2.03
N GLY A 524 -25.37 -8.32 2.93
CA GLY A 524 -25.42 -8.69 4.33
C GLY A 524 -26.43 -9.81 4.59
N PRO A 525 -26.40 -10.42 5.79
CA PRO A 525 -27.41 -11.38 6.20
C PRO A 525 -28.82 -10.79 6.21
N GLU A 526 -29.81 -11.61 5.86
CA GLU A 526 -31.24 -11.35 6.07
C GLU A 526 -31.52 -11.02 7.54
N LEU A 527 -32.33 -10.00 7.83
CA LEU A 527 -32.61 -9.54 9.20
C LEU A 527 -33.96 -10.02 9.75
N ASP A 528 -34.79 -10.69 8.93
CA ASP A 528 -36.12 -11.20 9.28
C ASP A 528 -36.12 -12.25 10.42
N THR A 529 -34.96 -12.83 10.76
CA THR A 529 -34.79 -13.79 11.86
C THR A 529 -33.67 -13.36 12.83
N LEU A 530 -33.24 -12.10 12.76
CA LEU A 530 -32.15 -11.52 13.57
C LEU A 530 -32.33 -11.78 15.07
N TYR A 531 -33.48 -11.39 15.65
CA TYR A 531 -33.71 -11.54 17.09
C TYR A 531 -33.78 -13.01 17.50
N GLN A 532 -34.29 -13.90 16.66
CA GLN A 532 -34.29 -15.33 16.95
C GLN A 532 -32.86 -15.91 16.99
N ARG A 533 -32.04 -15.59 15.98
CA ARG A 533 -30.63 -16.04 15.93
C ARG A 533 -29.84 -15.57 17.14
N TRP A 534 -30.12 -14.36 17.62
CA TRP A 534 -29.49 -13.78 18.81
C TRP A 534 -30.23 -14.08 20.11
N LYS A 535 -31.24 -14.97 20.11
CA LYS A 535 -32.03 -15.34 21.30
C LYS A 535 -32.59 -14.12 22.07
N SER A 536 -33.01 -13.12 21.31
CA SER A 536 -33.49 -11.82 21.78
C SER A 536 -32.48 -11.01 22.60
N ASP A 537 -31.17 -11.27 22.46
CA ASP A 537 -30.11 -10.44 23.03
C ASP A 537 -29.99 -9.11 22.27
N ARG A 538 -30.73 -8.11 22.75
CA ARG A 538 -30.78 -6.77 22.16
C ARG A 538 -29.43 -6.04 22.23
N VAL A 539 -28.66 -6.27 23.28
CA VAL A 539 -27.34 -5.64 23.46
C VAL A 539 -26.33 -6.27 22.49
N GLY A 540 -26.40 -7.58 22.29
CA GLY A 540 -25.63 -8.28 21.26
C GLY A 540 -25.92 -7.74 19.87
N ILE A 541 -27.21 -7.60 19.50
CA ILE A 541 -27.60 -7.03 18.20
C ILE A 541 -27.10 -5.59 18.04
N LEU A 542 -27.23 -4.76 19.08
CA LEU A 542 -26.75 -3.38 19.04
C LEU A 542 -25.23 -3.31 18.84
N ARG A 543 -24.47 -4.24 19.43
CA ARG A 543 -23.02 -4.34 19.24
C ARG A 543 -22.66 -4.60 17.79
N GLU A 544 -23.33 -5.55 17.13
CA GLU A 544 -23.06 -5.86 15.72
C GLU A 544 -23.35 -4.66 14.78
N ILE A 545 -24.24 -3.75 15.19
CA ILE A 545 -24.53 -2.52 14.42
C ILE A 545 -23.46 -1.44 14.67
N LEU A 546 -23.02 -1.27 15.92
CA LEU A 546 -22.06 -0.22 16.30
C LEU A 546 -20.59 -0.61 16.06
N ASP A 547 -20.30 -1.91 16.09
CA ASP A 547 -18.97 -2.49 15.96
C ASP A 547 -19.02 -3.73 15.03
N PRO A 548 -19.30 -3.53 13.73
CA PRO A 548 -19.56 -4.62 12.79
C PRO A 548 -18.37 -5.57 12.56
N SER A 549 -17.15 -5.14 12.91
CA SER A 549 -15.93 -5.95 12.84
C SER A 549 -15.66 -6.77 14.10
N HIS A 550 -16.45 -6.60 15.17
CA HIS A 550 -16.30 -7.35 16.43
C HIS A 550 -16.40 -8.87 16.20
N LYS A 551 -17.32 -9.30 15.33
CA LYS A 551 -17.47 -10.70 14.96
C LYS A 551 -18.07 -10.85 13.56
N ILE A 552 -17.25 -11.32 12.62
CA ILE A 552 -17.67 -11.53 11.24
C ILE A 552 -17.95 -13.01 11.01
N ASP A 553 -19.14 -13.34 10.51
CA ASP A 553 -19.46 -14.71 10.06
C ASP A 553 -18.64 -15.04 8.81
N GLU A 554 -18.07 -16.24 8.73
CA GLU A 554 -17.14 -16.63 7.67
C GLU A 554 -17.69 -16.41 6.26
N LYS A 555 -19.01 -16.51 6.07
CA LYS A 555 -19.65 -16.28 4.77
C LYS A 555 -19.54 -14.82 4.29
N TYR A 556 -19.39 -13.87 5.22
CA TYR A 556 -19.33 -12.44 4.94
C TYR A 556 -17.94 -11.84 5.25
N ALA A 557 -16.94 -12.68 5.52
CA ALA A 557 -15.56 -12.24 5.69
C ALA A 557 -14.95 -11.90 4.32
N VAL A 558 -14.47 -10.67 4.17
CA VAL A 558 -13.73 -10.24 2.98
C VAL A 558 -12.43 -11.00 2.89
N GLU A 559 -12.10 -11.51 1.70
CA GLU A 559 -10.76 -11.98 1.41
C GLU A 559 -9.99 -10.95 0.60
N ILE A 560 -8.74 -10.73 1.02
CA ILE A 560 -7.75 -9.92 0.32
C ILE A 560 -6.82 -10.89 -0.40
N VAL A 561 -6.74 -10.77 -1.72
CA VAL A 561 -5.95 -11.64 -2.59
C VAL A 561 -4.85 -10.82 -3.24
N LEU A 562 -3.60 -11.26 -3.08
CA LEU A 562 -2.45 -10.73 -3.80
C LEU A 562 -2.18 -11.62 -5.02
N THR A 563 -2.16 -11.05 -6.22
CA THR A 563 -1.86 -11.78 -7.46
C THR A 563 -0.35 -11.81 -7.73
N LEU A 564 0.09 -12.75 -8.56
CA LEU A 564 1.49 -12.84 -9.02
C LEU A 564 1.95 -11.61 -9.81
N ASP A 565 1.01 -10.86 -10.39
CA ASP A 565 1.26 -9.61 -11.11
C ASP A 565 1.41 -8.42 -10.13
N GLY A 566 1.13 -8.63 -8.85
CA GLY A 566 1.27 -7.64 -7.78
C GLY A 566 -0.02 -6.87 -7.46
N ASP A 567 -1.15 -7.23 -8.07
CA ASP A 567 -2.44 -6.59 -7.82
C ASP A 567 -3.04 -7.10 -6.51
N THR A 568 -3.72 -6.22 -5.77
CA THR A 568 -4.49 -6.58 -4.58
C THR A 568 -5.98 -6.47 -4.86
N ILE A 569 -6.69 -7.59 -4.74
CA ILE A 569 -8.14 -7.69 -4.99
C ILE A 569 -8.84 -8.07 -3.69
N SER A 570 -9.85 -7.31 -3.29
CA SER A 570 -10.57 -7.51 -2.03
C SER A 570 -12.06 -7.71 -2.28
N GLY A 571 -12.65 -8.82 -1.81
CA GLY A 571 -14.07 -9.06 -1.97
C GLY A 571 -14.60 -10.27 -1.20
N LEU A 572 -15.93 -10.48 -1.25
CA LEU A 572 -16.56 -11.67 -0.66
C LEU A 572 -16.37 -12.88 -1.55
N VAL A 573 -15.97 -14.02 -0.96
CA VAL A 573 -15.88 -15.28 -1.70
C VAL A 573 -17.28 -15.78 -2.01
N VAL A 574 -17.67 -15.73 -3.29
CA VAL A 574 -18.95 -16.28 -3.76
C VAL A 574 -18.80 -17.69 -4.32
N GLU A 575 -17.61 -18.06 -4.79
CA GLU A 575 -17.28 -19.40 -5.29
C GLU A 575 -15.77 -19.67 -5.15
N ASP A 576 -15.40 -20.84 -4.61
CA ASP A 576 -13.99 -21.29 -4.49
C ASP A 576 -13.90 -22.74 -5.02
N THR A 577 -13.42 -22.88 -6.26
CA THR A 577 -13.29 -24.18 -6.95
C THR A 577 -11.85 -24.70 -6.88
N LYS A 578 -11.56 -25.85 -7.51
CA LYS A 578 -10.18 -26.35 -7.59
C LYS A 578 -9.25 -25.41 -8.38
N ASP A 579 -9.78 -24.72 -9.39
CA ASP A 579 -8.97 -24.00 -10.37
C ASP A 579 -9.21 -22.47 -10.34
N THR A 580 -10.33 -22.01 -9.79
CA THR A 580 -10.73 -20.59 -9.78
C THR A 580 -11.28 -20.13 -8.43
N LEU A 581 -11.00 -18.88 -8.07
CA LEU A 581 -11.61 -18.14 -6.97
C LEU A 581 -12.46 -17.00 -7.55
N SER A 582 -13.72 -16.90 -7.14
CA SER A 582 -14.64 -15.83 -7.55
C SER A 582 -14.90 -14.91 -6.37
N LEU A 583 -14.50 -13.65 -6.49
CA LEU A 583 -14.68 -12.60 -5.48
C LEU A 583 -15.73 -11.58 -5.91
N LEU A 584 -16.59 -11.19 -4.98
CA LEU A 584 -17.53 -10.09 -5.14
C LEU A 584 -16.98 -8.84 -4.45
N GLU A 585 -16.31 -7.99 -5.21
CA GLU A 585 -15.73 -6.71 -4.73
C GLU A 585 -16.83 -5.65 -4.50
N ASN A 586 -17.85 -5.68 -5.35
CA ASN A 586 -18.99 -4.78 -5.29
C ASN A 586 -20.25 -5.55 -4.86
N PRO A 587 -20.89 -5.16 -3.75
CA PRO A 587 -22.17 -5.69 -3.27
C PRO A 587 -23.29 -5.82 -4.33
N GLU A 588 -23.31 -4.93 -5.33
CA GLU A 588 -24.35 -4.92 -6.38
C GLU A 588 -23.92 -5.55 -7.71
N SER A 589 -22.67 -6.01 -7.83
CA SER A 589 -22.21 -6.61 -9.08
C SER A 589 -22.91 -7.95 -9.31
N THR A 590 -23.48 -8.12 -10.50
CA THR A 590 -23.98 -9.42 -10.96
C THR A 590 -22.85 -10.33 -11.48
N MET A 591 -21.63 -9.79 -11.61
CA MET A 591 -20.46 -10.48 -12.12
C MET A 591 -19.32 -10.44 -11.08
N PRO A 592 -19.02 -11.55 -10.40
CA PRO A 592 -17.85 -11.63 -9.54
C PRO A 592 -16.56 -11.66 -10.35
N THR A 593 -15.51 -11.08 -9.80
CA THR A 593 -14.14 -11.12 -10.33
C THR A 593 -13.59 -12.52 -10.18
N LYS A 594 -13.19 -13.14 -11.29
CA LYS A 594 -12.63 -14.50 -11.31
C LYS A 594 -11.12 -14.46 -11.41
N ILE A 595 -10.46 -15.14 -10.48
CA ILE A 595 -9.00 -15.23 -10.38
C ILE A 595 -8.63 -16.71 -10.51
N ALA A 596 -7.69 -17.05 -11.40
CA ALA A 596 -7.16 -18.41 -11.47
C ALA A 596 -6.30 -18.68 -10.24
N LYS A 597 -6.41 -19.87 -9.64
CA LYS A 597 -5.64 -20.18 -8.41
C LYS A 597 -4.13 -20.16 -8.61
N ASP A 598 -3.67 -20.42 -9.82
CA ASP A 598 -2.25 -20.37 -10.17
C ASP A 598 -1.72 -18.92 -10.25
N ASP A 599 -2.60 -17.93 -10.36
CA ASP A 599 -2.25 -16.49 -10.40
C ASP A 599 -2.29 -15.84 -9.00
N ILE A 600 -2.61 -16.60 -7.95
CA ILE A 600 -2.67 -16.12 -6.56
C ILE A 600 -1.32 -16.31 -5.88
N GLU A 601 -0.70 -15.21 -5.43
CA GLU A 601 0.50 -15.22 -4.59
C GLU A 601 0.15 -15.47 -3.11
N ASP A 602 -0.86 -14.77 -2.58
CA ASP A 602 -1.31 -14.89 -1.19
C ASP A 602 -2.81 -14.58 -1.05
N ARG A 603 -3.44 -15.09 0.01
CA ARG A 603 -4.84 -14.77 0.37
C ARG A 603 -5.02 -14.72 1.88
N VAL A 604 -5.68 -13.67 2.36
CA VAL A 604 -5.92 -13.46 3.79
C VAL A 604 -7.36 -13.06 4.03
N LYS A 605 -8.01 -13.65 5.04
CA LYS A 605 -9.31 -13.20 5.52
C LYS A 605 -9.13 -11.92 6.33
N SER A 606 -9.90 -10.88 6.02
CA SER A 606 -9.88 -9.62 6.74
C SER A 606 -10.50 -9.77 8.12
N SER A 607 -9.94 -9.06 9.11
CA SER A 607 -10.56 -8.85 10.42
C SER A 607 -11.64 -7.77 10.41
N ASN A 608 -11.77 -7.04 9.30
CA ASN A 608 -12.62 -5.87 9.17
C ASN A 608 -13.84 -6.20 8.29
N SER A 609 -15.01 -5.71 8.70
CA SER A 609 -16.30 -5.96 8.04
C SER A 609 -16.50 -5.04 6.84
N MET A 610 -17.28 -5.49 5.85
CA MET A 610 -17.79 -4.59 4.79
C MET A 610 -18.92 -3.68 5.27
N MET A 611 -19.59 -4.04 6.37
CA MET A 611 -20.61 -3.17 6.96
C MET A 611 -19.91 -1.95 7.58
N PRO A 612 -20.25 -0.73 7.16
CA PRO A 612 -19.54 0.44 7.66
C PRO A 612 -19.78 0.68 9.15
N LYS A 613 -18.74 1.12 9.84
CA LYS A 613 -18.81 1.69 11.18
C LYS A 613 -19.36 3.11 11.14
N GLY A 614 -19.95 3.55 12.25
CA GLY A 614 -20.38 4.93 12.42
C GLY A 614 -21.65 5.32 11.65
N LEU A 615 -22.37 4.35 11.07
CA LEU A 615 -23.66 4.56 10.38
C LEU A 615 -24.67 5.36 11.22
N LEU A 616 -24.60 5.22 12.54
CA LEU A 616 -25.52 5.85 13.49
C LEU A 616 -24.99 7.17 14.09
N ASN A 617 -23.83 7.67 13.66
CA ASN A 617 -23.18 8.82 14.30
C ASN A 617 -23.95 10.15 14.16
N GLN A 618 -24.86 10.23 13.18
CA GLN A 618 -25.72 11.37 12.90
C GLN A 618 -27.16 11.18 13.43
N TYR A 619 -27.40 10.13 14.23
CA TYR A 619 -28.69 9.78 14.78
C TYR A 619 -28.68 9.99 16.29
N SER A 620 -29.80 10.49 16.81
CA SER A 620 -30.02 10.58 18.25
C SER A 620 -30.25 9.21 18.87
N GLN A 621 -30.08 9.10 20.19
CA GLN A 621 -30.35 7.87 20.93
C GLN A 621 -31.78 7.34 20.68
N ASP A 622 -32.78 8.22 20.65
CA ASP A 622 -34.16 7.83 20.39
C ASP A 622 -34.34 7.25 18.99
N GLU A 623 -33.72 7.85 17.98
CA GLU A 623 -33.77 7.33 16.60
C GLU A 623 -33.10 5.96 16.47
N ILE A 624 -31.99 5.73 17.19
CA ILE A 624 -31.37 4.40 17.23
C ILE A 624 -32.33 3.37 17.84
N PHE A 625 -33.07 3.75 18.88
CA PHE A 625 -34.08 2.87 19.48
C PHE A 625 -35.30 2.65 18.57
N GLU A 626 -35.69 3.62 17.73
CA GLU A 626 -36.69 3.39 16.68
C GLU A 626 -36.20 2.33 15.67
N ILE A 627 -34.94 2.40 15.23
CA ILE A 627 -34.35 1.40 14.31
C ILE A 627 -34.35 0.01 14.96
N MET A 628 -33.89 -0.11 16.21
CA MET A 628 -33.89 -1.37 16.95
C MET A 628 -35.32 -1.92 17.13
N GLY A 629 -36.28 -1.04 17.45
CA GLY A 629 -37.70 -1.40 17.56
C GLY A 629 -38.26 -1.95 16.25
N TYR A 630 -37.93 -1.32 15.11
CA TYR A 630 -38.32 -1.83 13.80
C TYR A 630 -37.76 -3.23 13.53
N LEU A 631 -36.45 -3.45 13.79
CA LEU A 631 -35.82 -4.76 13.62
C LEU A 631 -36.49 -5.85 14.47
N GLU A 632 -36.98 -5.52 15.66
CA GLU A 632 -37.74 -6.45 16.50
C GLU A 632 -39.12 -6.80 15.91
N THR A 633 -39.76 -5.84 15.23
CA THR A 633 -41.12 -6.02 14.70
C THR A 633 -41.19 -6.84 13.40
N ILE A 634 -40.11 -6.90 12.63
CA ILE A 634 -40.07 -7.60 11.33
C ILE A 634 -39.76 -9.11 11.45
N GLN A 635 -39.63 -9.62 12.68
CA GLN A 635 -39.22 -10.99 12.93
C GLN A 635 -40.30 -11.99 12.49
N LYS A 636 -39.93 -12.99 11.67
CA LYS A 636 -40.81 -14.07 11.21
C LYS A 636 -40.65 -15.30 12.10
N ASP A 637 -41.74 -16.01 12.38
CA ASP A 637 -41.67 -17.31 13.08
C ASP A 637 -40.75 -18.28 12.31
N ALA A 638 -39.90 -19.01 13.04
CA ALA A 638 -39.01 -20.01 12.44
C ALA A 638 -39.84 -21.10 11.72
N PRO A 639 -39.44 -21.57 10.54
CA PRO A 639 -40.12 -22.66 9.84
C PRO A 639 -40.08 -23.98 10.62
#